data_AF-A0A4R5NDZ9-F1
#
_entry.id   AF-A0A4R5NDZ9-F1
#
_cell.length_a   1.000
_cell.length_b   1.000
_cell.length_c   1.000
_cell.angle_alpha   90.00
_cell.angle_beta   90.00
_cell.angle_gamma   90.00
#
_symmetry.space_group_name_H-M   'P 1'
#
loop_
_entity.id
_entity.type
_entity.pdbx_description
1 polymer ?
#
loop_
_entity_poly.entity_id
_entity_poly.type
_entity_poly.pdbx_seq_one_letter_code
_entity_poly.pdbx_strand_id
1 'polypeptide(L)'
;MSKQPYDLRRVIEELKQQPGQYHETDVEVDPDAELSGVYRYIGAGGTVKRPTQEGPAMMFNNVKGFPNTRVLIGAMASRKRDGMILHHDYKTLGRLLKDSVEHPVAPEMVDSDKAPVQEVVHKATDKDFDIRKILPAPTNTEYDAGPYITMGLVLGSDPDKTMTDVTIHRMVLEDKDTIGMYIMPGGRHIGHFQKQFEKLDKPMPITINIGLDPAITIGATFEPPTTPLGYDELNIAGALRNQAVQLVNATSVDEKAIARAEYVVEAEIMPNQTMQEDINTNTGKAMPEFPGYNGDANPAVNVVKVKAITHRKDNPIMQTTIGPSEEHVSMAGIPTEASILELVDKAIPGKVVNVYNPPAGGGKLMTIMQIHKDNEADEGIQRQAAILALSAFKELKTVFLVDEDVDIFDMNDVVWTMNTRFQGDKDIMVLPGMRNHPLDPSERPEYDPKSIRFRGMSSKTIIDGTVPFDMKDQFIRASFKEVKDWQKYLDWGSVEMARKRKIVIGITGASGTIYAIDLMKKLSQIENVETHVVMSAWAKKNLQLETDMSLADIKQLADYFYSDSDLGATIASGSFLTDGMVIVPASMKTVASIAVGIGDNLISRAADVTLKEQRKLIIVPRETPLNTIHLENMTKLSKMGVQMIPPIPAFYNHPQTIQDLVDHQTMKELDALGIENDSDGRWEGI
;
A
#
# COMPACT_ATOMS: atom_id res chain seq x y z
N MET A 1 -10.12 -15.41 -17.99
CA MET A 1 -10.17 -15.23 -16.53
C MET A 1 -9.98 -16.60 -15.86
N SER A 2 -9.13 -16.68 -14.85
CA SER A 2 -8.89 -17.92 -14.08
C SER A 2 -10.19 -18.42 -13.44
N LYS A 3 -10.38 -19.74 -13.34
CA LYS A 3 -11.54 -20.39 -12.70
C LYS A 3 -11.52 -20.31 -11.16
N GLN A 4 -10.48 -19.77 -10.55
CA GLN A 4 -10.39 -19.68 -9.08
C GLN A 4 -11.27 -18.55 -8.54
N PRO A 5 -12.02 -18.78 -7.44
CA PRO A 5 -12.76 -17.73 -6.75
C PRO A 5 -11.86 -16.59 -6.24
N TYR A 6 -12.36 -15.35 -6.26
CA TYR A 6 -11.68 -14.22 -5.64
C TYR A 6 -11.69 -14.30 -4.11
N ASP A 7 -10.58 -13.88 -3.50
CA ASP A 7 -10.41 -13.67 -2.06
C ASP A 7 -9.27 -12.65 -1.83
N LEU A 8 -9.00 -12.30 -0.56
CA LEU A 8 -7.95 -11.36 -0.21
C LEU A 8 -6.57 -11.76 -0.76
N ARG A 9 -6.21 -13.04 -0.67
CA ARG A 9 -4.88 -13.52 -1.10
C ARG A 9 -4.69 -13.37 -2.59
N ARG A 10 -5.71 -13.67 -3.39
CA ARG A 10 -5.64 -13.44 -4.84
C ARG A 10 -5.44 -11.96 -5.16
N VAL A 11 -6.14 -11.07 -4.46
CA VAL A 11 -5.96 -9.62 -4.64
C VAL A 11 -4.55 -9.18 -4.27
N ILE A 12 -3.98 -9.69 -3.17
CA ILE A 12 -2.59 -9.43 -2.81
C ILE A 12 -1.62 -9.87 -3.92
N GLU A 13 -1.82 -11.06 -4.49
CA GLU A 13 -0.97 -11.55 -5.59
C GLU A 13 -1.09 -10.70 -6.86
N GLU A 14 -2.28 -10.14 -7.15
CA GLU A 14 -2.47 -9.17 -8.24
C GLU A 14 -1.77 -7.83 -7.92
N LEU A 15 -1.82 -7.35 -6.67
CA LEU A 15 -1.13 -6.13 -6.25
C LEU A 15 0.39 -6.25 -6.26
N LYS A 16 0.95 -7.42 -5.92
CA LYS A 16 2.40 -7.70 -6.02
C LYS A 16 2.95 -7.54 -7.43
N GLN A 17 2.11 -7.70 -8.46
CA GLN A 17 2.50 -7.51 -9.86
C GLN A 17 2.50 -6.04 -10.29
N GLN A 18 1.96 -5.15 -9.47
CA GLN A 18 1.88 -3.72 -9.75
C GLN A 18 2.94 -2.96 -8.94
N PRO A 19 3.96 -2.36 -9.59
CA PRO A 19 5.02 -1.64 -8.89
C PRO A 19 4.47 -0.57 -7.93
N GLY A 20 4.96 -0.60 -6.69
CA GLY A 20 4.59 0.38 -5.66
C GLY A 20 3.21 0.19 -5.02
N GLN A 21 2.44 -0.85 -5.37
CA GLN A 21 1.10 -1.08 -4.81
C GLN A 21 1.08 -2.00 -3.59
N TYR A 22 2.14 -2.77 -3.36
CA TYR A 22 2.25 -3.70 -2.24
C TYR A 22 3.67 -3.70 -1.66
N HIS A 23 3.78 -3.82 -0.35
CA HIS A 23 5.04 -3.98 0.36
C HIS A 23 4.84 -4.92 1.55
N GLU A 24 5.87 -5.72 1.88
CA GLU A 24 5.87 -6.62 3.03
C GLU A 24 7.16 -6.44 3.84
N THR A 25 7.07 -6.66 5.16
CA THR A 25 8.20 -6.53 6.08
C THR A 25 8.22 -7.66 7.10
N ASP A 26 9.42 -8.16 7.40
CA ASP A 26 9.68 -9.15 8.45
C ASP A 26 10.23 -8.51 9.74
N VAL A 27 10.37 -7.19 9.77
CA VAL A 27 10.70 -6.45 10.99
C VAL A 27 9.59 -6.67 12.01
N GLU A 28 9.95 -7.07 13.23
CA GLU A 28 8.98 -7.26 14.31
C GLU A 28 8.26 -5.94 14.59
N VAL A 29 6.93 -5.98 14.66
CA VAL A 29 6.09 -4.83 14.98
C VAL A 29 5.17 -5.15 16.15
N ASP A 30 4.99 -4.19 17.06
CA ASP A 30 3.99 -4.26 18.11
C ASP A 30 2.59 -3.92 17.53
N PRO A 31 1.59 -4.81 17.67
CA PRO A 31 0.22 -4.49 17.28
C PRO A 31 -0.40 -3.39 18.18
N ASP A 32 0.20 -3.10 19.35
CA ASP A 32 -0.23 -1.99 20.20
C ASP A 32 0.36 -0.65 19.72
N ALA A 33 -0.43 0.10 18.96
CA ALA A 33 -0.20 1.44 18.41
C ALA A 33 0.99 1.58 17.43
N GLU A 34 2.06 0.78 17.55
CA GLU A 34 3.26 0.88 16.72
C GLU A 34 2.94 0.55 15.25
N LEU A 35 2.18 -0.53 14.98
CA LEU A 35 1.80 -0.92 13.62
C LEU A 35 1.08 0.21 12.87
N SER A 36 0.04 0.79 13.48
CA SER A 36 -0.68 1.93 12.90
C SER A 36 0.19 3.20 12.87
N GLY A 37 1.07 3.38 13.86
CA GLY A 37 2.05 4.45 13.92
C GLY A 37 3.06 4.42 12.77
N VAL A 38 3.52 3.22 12.37
CA VAL A 38 4.38 3.00 11.20
C VAL A 38 3.59 3.29 9.92
N TYR A 39 2.41 2.67 9.77
CA TYR A 39 1.64 2.80 8.54
C TYR A 39 1.14 4.23 8.26
N ARG A 40 0.94 5.04 9.32
CA ARG A 40 0.67 6.48 9.22
C ARG A 40 1.65 7.22 8.31
N TYR A 41 2.95 6.92 8.37
CA TYR A 41 3.96 7.60 7.55
C TYR A 41 4.07 7.02 6.14
N ILE A 42 3.59 5.79 5.93
CA ILE A 42 3.80 5.03 4.70
C ILE A 42 2.65 5.22 3.73
N GLY A 43 1.41 5.00 4.18
CA GLY A 43 0.28 4.89 3.25
C GLY A 43 -1.09 5.14 3.83
N ALA A 44 -1.20 5.71 5.04
CA ALA A 44 -2.51 5.90 5.66
C ALA A 44 -3.38 6.96 4.94
N GLY A 45 -2.82 8.04 4.39
CA GLY A 45 -3.59 9.07 3.68
C GLY A 45 -4.76 9.68 4.49
N GLY A 46 -5.87 9.99 3.81
CA GLY A 46 -7.11 10.40 4.47
C GLY A 46 -7.05 11.70 5.29
N THR A 47 -7.82 11.72 6.38
CA THR A 47 -7.85 12.78 7.40
C THR A 47 -6.82 12.55 8.52
N VAL A 48 -5.96 11.53 8.40
CA VAL A 48 -4.89 11.26 9.37
C VAL A 48 -4.01 12.50 9.54
N LYS A 49 -3.59 12.75 10.79
CA LYS A 49 -2.72 13.89 11.12
C LYS A 49 -1.41 13.81 10.34
N ARG A 50 -1.05 14.90 9.65
CA ARG A 50 0.21 15.00 8.88
C ARG A 50 1.45 14.90 9.80
N PRO A 51 2.59 14.40 9.30
CA PRO A 51 2.80 13.87 7.95
C PRO A 51 2.09 12.52 7.74
N THR A 52 1.50 12.36 6.55
CA THR A 52 0.86 11.15 6.02
C THR A 52 0.81 11.29 4.50
N GLN A 53 0.68 10.18 3.77
CA GLN A 53 0.64 10.15 2.31
C GLN A 53 -0.09 8.90 1.80
N GLU A 54 -0.38 8.87 0.50
CA GLU A 54 -0.75 7.64 -0.21
C GLU A 54 0.49 6.74 -0.35
N GLY A 55 0.32 5.43 -0.23
CA GLY A 55 1.42 4.46 -0.28
C GLY A 55 0.96 3.06 -0.69
N PRO A 56 1.83 2.04 -0.58
CA PRO A 56 1.47 0.66 -0.86
C PRO A 56 0.53 0.09 0.21
N ALA A 57 -0.25 -0.93 -0.13
CA ALA A 57 -0.80 -1.83 0.88
C ALA A 57 0.37 -2.53 1.60
N MET A 58 0.31 -2.63 2.92
CA MET A 58 1.43 -3.07 3.74
C MET A 58 1.10 -4.33 4.53
N MET A 59 1.94 -5.36 4.37
CA MET A 59 1.89 -6.60 5.12
C MET A 59 2.99 -6.64 6.18
N PHE A 60 2.61 -6.85 7.43
CA PHE A 60 3.51 -7.11 8.54
C PHE A 60 3.55 -8.61 8.80
N ASN A 61 4.68 -9.25 8.48
CA ASN A 61 4.83 -10.69 8.59
C ASN A 61 5.21 -11.16 10.00
N ASN A 62 5.80 -10.28 10.80
CA ASN A 62 6.30 -10.57 12.13
C ASN A 62 5.61 -9.69 13.18
N VAL A 63 4.53 -10.20 13.78
CA VAL A 63 3.71 -9.46 14.75
C VAL A 63 4.01 -9.97 16.15
N LYS A 64 4.47 -9.07 17.03
CA LYS A 64 4.86 -9.40 18.39
C LYS A 64 3.72 -10.07 19.15
N GLY A 65 3.99 -11.24 19.72
CA GLY A 65 3.01 -12.04 20.46
C GLY A 65 2.12 -12.96 19.61
N PHE A 66 2.19 -12.88 18.28
CA PHE A 66 1.35 -13.66 17.36
C PHE A 66 2.19 -14.39 16.29
N PRO A 67 2.93 -15.45 16.69
CA PRO A 67 3.77 -16.18 15.75
C PRO A 67 2.91 -16.88 14.68
N ASN A 68 3.37 -16.84 13.42
CA ASN A 68 2.68 -17.43 12.25
C ASN A 68 1.35 -16.76 11.88
N THR A 69 1.17 -15.49 12.26
CA THR A 69 0.06 -14.66 11.79
C THR A 69 0.63 -13.39 11.16
N ARG A 70 -0.07 -12.84 10.18
CA ARG A 70 0.30 -11.60 9.50
C ARG A 70 -0.80 -10.56 9.66
N VAL A 71 -0.43 -9.29 9.63
CA VAL A 71 -1.39 -8.18 9.63
C VAL A 71 -1.27 -7.40 8.33
N LEU A 72 -2.38 -7.24 7.62
CA LEU A 72 -2.48 -6.41 6.41
C LEU A 72 -3.21 -5.11 6.76
N ILE A 73 -2.64 -4.00 6.30
CA ILE A 73 -3.26 -2.67 6.40
C ILE A 73 -3.12 -1.93 5.07
N GLY A 74 -4.06 -1.06 4.73
CA GLY A 74 -3.91 -0.19 3.57
C GLY A 74 -4.36 -0.77 2.23
N ALA A 75 -5.07 -1.89 2.24
CA ALA A 75 -5.48 -2.59 1.01
C ALA A 75 -6.29 -1.67 0.09
N MET A 76 -7.20 -0.88 0.69
CA MET A 76 -8.03 0.11 -0.01
C MET A 76 -7.61 1.56 0.28
N ALA A 77 -6.36 1.79 0.73
CA ALA A 77 -5.87 3.14 1.07
C ALA A 77 -5.40 3.95 -0.15
N SER A 78 -5.98 3.69 -1.32
CA SER A 78 -5.71 4.42 -2.55
C SER A 78 -6.84 4.15 -3.53
N ARG A 79 -7.53 5.20 -3.95
CA ARG A 79 -8.57 5.09 -4.97
C ARG A 79 -8.06 4.47 -6.28
N LYS A 80 -6.82 4.77 -6.67
CA LYS A 80 -6.18 4.18 -7.86
C LYS A 80 -6.00 2.68 -7.69
N ARG A 81 -5.56 2.25 -6.50
CA ARG A 81 -5.46 0.84 -6.15
C ARG A 81 -6.82 0.16 -6.16
N ASP A 82 -7.88 0.81 -5.67
CA ASP A 82 -9.24 0.26 -5.75
C ASP A 82 -9.69 0.05 -7.20
N GLY A 83 -9.35 0.98 -8.10
CA GLY A 83 -9.51 0.81 -9.54
C GLY A 83 -8.80 -0.44 -10.07
N MET A 84 -7.54 -0.66 -9.66
CA MET A 84 -6.79 -1.87 -10.02
C MET A 84 -7.44 -3.14 -9.45
N ILE A 85 -7.83 -3.13 -8.17
CA ILE A 85 -8.45 -4.27 -7.48
C ILE A 85 -9.77 -4.65 -8.16
N LEU A 86 -10.58 -3.67 -8.56
CA LEU A 86 -11.87 -3.86 -9.22
C LEU A 86 -11.76 -3.99 -10.73
N HIS A 87 -10.55 -3.93 -11.30
CA HIS A 87 -10.30 -3.97 -12.75
C HIS A 87 -11.10 -2.92 -13.52
N HIS A 88 -11.17 -1.70 -12.99
CA HIS A 88 -11.96 -0.58 -13.51
C HIS A 88 -11.20 0.75 -13.41
N ASP A 89 -11.60 1.75 -14.20
CA ASP A 89 -11.04 3.09 -14.07
C ASP A 89 -11.41 3.69 -12.70
N TYR A 90 -10.39 4.09 -11.94
CA TYR A 90 -10.56 4.69 -10.62
C TYR A 90 -11.43 5.96 -10.65
N LYS A 91 -11.50 6.65 -11.79
CA LYS A 91 -12.31 7.86 -11.96
C LYS A 91 -13.81 7.57 -12.03
N THR A 92 -14.22 6.34 -12.32
CA THR A 92 -15.63 5.97 -12.53
C THR A 92 -16.16 4.91 -11.57
N LEU A 93 -15.46 4.66 -10.46
CA LEU A 93 -15.85 3.66 -9.45
C LEU A 93 -17.27 3.88 -8.88
N GLY A 94 -17.70 5.13 -8.65
CA GLY A 94 -19.07 5.41 -8.21
C GLY A 94 -20.13 4.92 -9.22
N ARG A 95 -19.85 5.05 -10.53
CA ARG A 95 -20.74 4.51 -11.58
C ARG A 95 -20.70 2.98 -11.62
N LEU A 96 -19.51 2.38 -11.51
CA LEU A 96 -19.38 0.92 -11.43
C LEU A 96 -20.25 0.35 -10.30
N LEU A 97 -20.18 0.95 -9.11
CA LEU A 97 -20.97 0.52 -7.96
C LEU A 97 -22.46 0.72 -8.22
N LYS A 98 -22.88 1.88 -8.74
CA LYS A 98 -24.27 2.13 -9.12
C LYS A 98 -24.79 1.05 -10.08
N ASP A 99 -24.06 0.75 -11.15
CA ASP A 99 -24.46 -0.22 -12.18
C ASP A 99 -24.49 -1.66 -11.66
N SER A 100 -23.64 -1.98 -10.66
CA SER A 100 -23.59 -3.30 -10.03
C SER A 100 -24.84 -3.62 -9.19
N VAL A 101 -25.51 -2.61 -8.64
CA VAL A 101 -26.78 -2.77 -7.90
C VAL A 101 -27.91 -3.22 -8.85
N GLU A 102 -27.85 -2.82 -10.13
CA GLU A 102 -28.85 -3.20 -11.14
C GLU A 102 -28.68 -4.65 -11.65
N HIS A 103 -27.49 -5.24 -11.48
CA HIS A 103 -27.14 -6.58 -11.98
C HIS A 103 -26.57 -7.49 -10.87
N PRO A 104 -27.33 -7.73 -9.77
CA PRO A 104 -26.84 -8.47 -8.61
C PRO A 104 -26.50 -9.93 -8.94
N VAL A 105 -25.45 -10.47 -8.31
CA VAL A 105 -25.11 -11.90 -8.37
C VAL A 105 -25.20 -12.49 -6.98
N ALA A 106 -26.22 -13.33 -6.76
CA ALA A 106 -26.51 -13.91 -5.45
C ALA A 106 -25.36 -14.78 -4.91
N PRO A 107 -25.12 -14.75 -3.58
CA PRO A 107 -24.16 -15.63 -2.95
C PRO A 107 -24.58 -17.11 -3.09
N GLU A 108 -23.60 -18.00 -3.07
CA GLU A 108 -23.81 -19.45 -3.14
C GLU A 108 -23.29 -20.15 -1.88
N MET A 109 -23.95 -21.24 -1.47
CA MET A 109 -23.47 -22.08 -0.38
C MET A 109 -22.44 -23.07 -0.88
N VAL A 110 -21.38 -23.28 -0.09
CA VAL A 110 -20.38 -24.33 -0.29
C VAL A 110 -20.27 -25.23 0.93
N ASP A 111 -19.79 -26.44 0.69
CA ASP A 111 -19.45 -27.41 1.74
C ASP A 111 -18.20 -26.96 2.52
N SER A 112 -18.07 -27.42 3.77
CA SER A 112 -16.97 -27.05 4.67
C SER A 112 -15.57 -27.39 4.12
N ASP A 113 -15.44 -28.47 3.34
CA ASP A 113 -14.18 -28.86 2.68
C ASP A 113 -13.73 -27.88 1.58
N LYS A 114 -14.63 -27.00 1.12
CA LYS A 114 -14.37 -25.92 0.16
C LYS A 114 -14.29 -24.55 0.82
N ALA A 115 -14.34 -24.46 2.15
CA ALA A 115 -14.27 -23.23 2.91
C ALA A 115 -12.92 -23.11 3.64
N PRO A 116 -11.88 -22.49 3.04
CA PRO A 116 -10.56 -22.36 3.65
C PRO A 116 -10.59 -21.74 5.05
N VAL A 117 -11.57 -20.88 5.34
CA VAL A 117 -11.69 -20.25 6.67
C VAL A 117 -11.94 -21.27 7.79
N GLN A 118 -12.44 -22.48 7.49
CA GLN A 118 -12.72 -23.52 8.48
C GLN A 118 -11.59 -24.54 8.65
N GLU A 119 -10.41 -24.31 8.08
CA GLU A 119 -9.25 -25.21 8.20
C GLU A 119 -8.76 -25.37 9.64
N VAL A 120 -8.90 -24.33 10.46
CA VAL A 120 -8.59 -24.33 11.90
C VAL A 120 -9.80 -23.81 12.66
N VAL A 121 -10.18 -24.48 13.74
CA VAL A 121 -11.32 -24.11 14.60
C VAL A 121 -10.86 -24.07 16.06
N HIS A 122 -11.03 -22.92 16.70
CA HIS A 122 -10.83 -22.71 18.14
C HIS A 122 -12.18 -22.52 18.80
N LYS A 123 -12.55 -23.37 19.76
CA LYS A 123 -13.86 -23.27 20.42
C LYS A 123 -13.70 -22.48 21.73
N ALA A 124 -14.68 -21.63 22.05
CA ALA A 124 -14.69 -20.90 23.32
C ALA A 124 -14.74 -21.82 24.55
N THR A 125 -15.12 -23.09 24.37
CA THR A 125 -15.07 -24.13 25.41
C THR A 125 -13.67 -24.70 25.65
N ASP A 126 -12.70 -24.41 24.78
CA ASP A 126 -11.34 -24.89 24.94
C ASP A 126 -10.68 -24.21 26.14
N LYS A 127 -9.91 -24.96 26.92
CA LYS A 127 -9.37 -24.50 28.22
C LYS A 127 -8.53 -23.23 28.11
N ASP A 128 -7.75 -23.12 27.05
CA ASP A 128 -6.80 -22.03 26.83
C ASP A 128 -7.31 -20.99 25.83
N PHE A 129 -8.61 -21.03 25.50
CA PHE A 129 -9.23 -20.08 24.58
C PHE A 129 -9.14 -18.65 25.13
N ASP A 130 -8.56 -17.77 24.33
CA ASP A 130 -8.52 -16.33 24.57
C ASP A 130 -8.44 -15.63 23.20
N ILE A 131 -9.51 -14.92 22.81
CA ILE A 131 -9.57 -14.22 21.53
C ILE A 131 -8.39 -13.26 21.34
N ARG A 132 -7.88 -12.67 22.43
CA ARG A 132 -6.77 -11.70 22.41
C ARG A 132 -5.42 -12.38 22.13
N LYS A 133 -5.35 -13.70 22.19
CA LYS A 133 -4.15 -14.49 21.83
C LYS A 133 -4.25 -15.12 20.44
N ILE A 134 -5.44 -15.12 19.85
CA ILE A 134 -5.73 -15.73 18.55
C ILE A 134 -5.75 -14.66 17.46
N LEU A 135 -6.39 -13.52 17.72
CA LEU A 135 -6.52 -12.41 16.78
C LEU A 135 -5.48 -11.33 17.11
N PRO A 136 -4.55 -10.99 16.20
CA PRO A 136 -3.64 -9.85 16.38
C PRO A 136 -4.34 -8.53 16.06
N ALA A 137 -5.46 -8.26 16.75
CA ALA A 137 -6.22 -7.03 16.60
C ALA A 137 -5.37 -5.84 17.07
N PRO A 138 -5.03 -4.88 16.19
CA PRO A 138 -4.20 -3.75 16.60
C PRO A 138 -4.98 -2.69 17.38
N THR A 139 -4.26 -1.86 18.14
CA THR A 139 -4.74 -0.53 18.54
C THR A 139 -4.20 0.49 17.53
N ASN A 140 -4.97 1.53 17.23
CA ASN A 140 -4.52 2.61 16.34
C ASN A 140 -3.74 3.69 17.10
N THR A 141 -4.10 3.95 18.35
CA THR A 141 -3.40 4.91 19.22
C THR A 141 -3.24 4.35 20.62
N GLU A 142 -2.31 4.91 21.38
CA GLU A 142 -2.11 4.60 22.82
C GLU A 142 -3.34 4.95 23.69
N TYR A 143 -4.32 5.67 23.13
CA TYR A 143 -5.54 6.07 23.82
C TYR A 143 -6.74 5.20 23.45
N ASP A 144 -6.57 4.22 22.56
CA ASP A 144 -7.69 3.38 22.15
C ASP A 144 -8.26 2.60 23.35
N ALA A 145 -9.56 2.34 23.32
CA ALA A 145 -10.28 1.64 24.37
C ALA A 145 -9.72 0.23 24.65
N GLY A 146 -9.15 -0.39 23.61
CA GLY A 146 -8.50 -1.68 23.62
C GLY A 146 -8.18 -2.14 22.20
N PRO A 147 -7.72 -3.39 22.00
CA PRO A 147 -7.51 -3.98 20.69
C PRO A 147 -8.79 -3.98 19.84
N TYR A 148 -8.74 -3.49 18.61
CA TYR A 148 -9.93 -3.36 17.75
C TYR A 148 -9.89 -4.28 16.53
N ILE A 149 -11.02 -4.95 16.27
CA ILE A 149 -11.38 -5.40 14.93
C ILE A 149 -12.02 -4.20 14.24
N THR A 150 -11.29 -3.58 13.31
CA THR A 150 -11.71 -2.34 12.62
C THR A 150 -12.46 -2.60 11.32
N MET A 151 -12.28 -3.79 10.73
CA MET A 151 -12.87 -4.20 9.46
C MET A 151 -13.61 -5.54 9.57
N GLY A 152 -14.40 -5.70 10.63
CA GLY A 152 -15.21 -6.91 10.81
C GLY A 152 -16.55 -6.75 10.10
N LEU A 153 -16.76 -7.49 9.02
CA LEU A 153 -18.04 -7.56 8.34
C LEU A 153 -18.95 -8.53 9.09
N VAL A 154 -19.95 -7.98 9.78
CA VAL A 154 -20.90 -8.75 10.57
C VAL A 154 -22.05 -9.21 9.69
N LEU A 155 -22.26 -10.53 9.62
CA LEU A 155 -23.42 -11.14 8.99
C LEU A 155 -24.38 -11.57 10.10
N GLY A 156 -25.65 -11.14 9.97
CA GLY A 156 -26.73 -11.55 10.86
C GLY A 156 -28.08 -11.54 10.17
N SER A 157 -28.96 -12.42 10.60
CA SER A 157 -30.34 -12.53 10.10
C SER A 157 -31.39 -12.18 11.15
N ASP A 158 -32.62 -11.95 10.70
CA ASP A 158 -33.79 -11.92 11.59
C ASP A 158 -34.06 -13.31 12.22
N PRO A 159 -34.87 -13.40 13.29
CA PRO A 159 -35.12 -14.67 14.00
C PRO A 159 -35.67 -15.80 13.12
N ASP A 160 -36.46 -15.47 12.11
CA ASP A 160 -37.07 -16.43 11.20
C ASP A 160 -36.20 -16.73 9.96
N LYS A 161 -35.00 -16.12 9.87
CA LYS A 161 -34.05 -16.26 8.75
C LYS A 161 -34.65 -15.91 7.38
N THR A 162 -35.58 -14.97 7.36
CA THR A 162 -36.22 -14.45 6.13
C THR A 162 -35.46 -13.28 5.52
N MET A 163 -34.67 -12.57 6.33
CA MET A 163 -33.84 -11.43 5.94
C MET A 163 -32.44 -11.59 6.52
N THR A 164 -31.44 -11.15 5.76
CA THR A 164 -30.03 -11.12 6.17
C THR A 164 -29.46 -9.74 5.86
N ASP A 165 -28.49 -9.32 6.66
CA ASP A 165 -27.75 -8.06 6.52
C ASP A 165 -26.26 -8.33 6.70
N VAL A 166 -25.43 -7.62 5.93
CA VAL A 166 -23.98 -7.60 6.17
C VAL A 166 -23.50 -6.16 6.34
N THR A 167 -22.93 -5.86 7.50
CA THR A 167 -22.46 -4.50 7.81
C THR A 167 -21.12 -4.51 8.50
N ILE A 168 -20.27 -3.52 8.19
CA ILE A 168 -18.97 -3.38 8.86
C ILE A 168 -19.18 -2.67 10.19
N HIS A 169 -18.62 -3.25 11.25
CA HIS A 169 -18.60 -2.65 12.59
C HIS A 169 -17.17 -2.64 13.15
N ARG A 170 -16.89 -1.62 13.96
CA ARG A 170 -15.74 -1.66 14.87
C ARG A 170 -16.11 -2.39 16.15
N MET A 171 -15.17 -3.16 16.66
CA MET A 171 -15.39 -4.04 17.81
C MET A 171 -14.13 -4.09 18.68
N VAL A 172 -14.26 -3.84 19.97
CA VAL A 172 -13.15 -3.88 20.95
C VAL A 172 -13.10 -5.26 21.61
N LEU A 173 -11.90 -5.83 21.76
CA LEU A 173 -11.68 -7.10 22.47
C LEU A 173 -11.51 -6.84 23.98
N GLU A 174 -12.44 -7.32 24.80
CA GLU A 174 -12.51 -6.94 26.22
C GLU A 174 -12.00 -8.04 27.16
N ASP A 175 -12.35 -9.29 26.88
CA ASP A 175 -11.91 -10.44 27.66
C ASP A 175 -11.70 -11.65 26.74
N LYS A 176 -11.34 -12.80 27.32
CA LYS A 176 -11.02 -14.04 26.59
C LYS A 176 -12.07 -14.49 25.57
N ASP A 177 -13.34 -14.13 25.76
CA ASP A 177 -14.48 -14.53 24.92
C ASP A 177 -15.51 -13.41 24.71
N THR A 178 -15.15 -12.16 25.01
CA THR A 178 -16.08 -11.04 25.07
C THR A 178 -15.62 -9.88 24.20
N ILE A 179 -16.53 -9.39 23.37
CA ILE A 179 -16.31 -8.28 22.45
C ILE A 179 -17.34 -7.18 22.72
N GLY A 180 -16.88 -5.93 22.73
CA GLY A 180 -17.74 -4.74 22.73
C GLY A 180 -18.05 -4.31 21.31
N MET A 181 -19.33 -4.26 20.95
CA MET A 181 -19.76 -3.90 19.59
C MET A 181 -20.72 -2.72 19.61
N TYR A 182 -20.33 -1.64 18.94
CA TYR A 182 -21.22 -0.51 18.71
C TYR A 182 -22.12 -0.75 17.49
N ILE A 183 -23.44 -0.67 17.70
CA ILE A 183 -24.45 -0.67 16.64
C ILE A 183 -25.21 0.65 16.73
N MET A 184 -25.14 1.46 15.67
CA MET A 184 -25.79 2.77 15.65
C MET A 184 -27.32 2.62 15.80
N PRO A 185 -27.94 3.24 16.83
CA PRO A 185 -29.37 3.14 17.03
C PRO A 185 -30.18 3.71 15.85
N GLY A 186 -31.07 2.89 15.29
CA GLY A 186 -32.07 3.33 14.31
C GLY A 186 -31.54 3.60 12.89
N GLY A 187 -30.31 3.18 12.56
CA GLY A 187 -29.77 3.40 11.21
C GLY A 187 -29.01 2.24 10.58
N ARG A 188 -29.06 1.03 11.14
CA ARG A 188 -28.50 -0.20 10.54
C ARG A 188 -29.52 -1.34 10.63
N HIS A 189 -29.58 -2.22 9.62
CA HIS A 189 -30.56 -3.31 9.61
C HIS A 189 -30.24 -4.37 10.67
N ILE A 190 -28.97 -4.68 10.92
CA ILE A 190 -28.57 -5.58 12.03
C ILE A 190 -29.12 -5.13 13.39
N GLY A 191 -29.20 -3.82 13.64
CA GLY A 191 -29.80 -3.26 14.86
C GLY A 191 -31.33 -3.41 14.92
N HIS A 192 -31.99 -3.58 13.76
CA HIS A 192 -33.39 -3.96 13.70
C HIS A 192 -33.58 -5.43 14.09
N PHE A 193 -32.74 -6.34 13.59
CA PHE A 193 -32.77 -7.76 13.95
C PHE A 193 -32.45 -7.98 15.42
N GLN A 194 -31.43 -7.29 15.95
CA GLN A 194 -31.07 -7.31 17.38
C GLN A 194 -32.29 -7.03 18.26
N LYS A 195 -33.07 -5.98 17.95
CA LYS A 195 -34.29 -5.65 18.71
C LYS A 195 -35.37 -6.73 18.67
N GLN A 196 -35.41 -7.55 17.62
CA GLN A 196 -36.33 -8.68 17.56
C GLN A 196 -35.86 -9.80 18.51
N PHE A 197 -34.57 -10.12 18.52
CA PHE A 197 -33.96 -11.06 19.46
C PHE A 197 -34.07 -10.60 20.92
N GLU A 198 -33.89 -9.30 21.20
CA GLU A 198 -34.09 -8.71 22.53
C GLU A 198 -35.52 -8.90 23.06
N LYS A 199 -36.53 -8.75 22.20
CA LYS A 199 -37.94 -9.00 22.56
C LYS A 199 -38.22 -10.47 22.86
N LEU A 200 -37.46 -11.37 22.23
CA LEU A 200 -37.54 -12.80 22.46
C LEU A 200 -36.69 -13.24 23.66
N ASP A 201 -35.90 -12.34 24.25
CA ASP A 201 -34.88 -12.61 25.26
C ASP A 201 -33.94 -13.76 24.85
N LYS A 202 -33.52 -13.74 23.58
CA LYS A 202 -32.60 -14.73 22.99
C LYS A 202 -31.33 -14.05 22.48
N PRO A 203 -30.16 -14.70 22.61
CA PRO A 203 -28.95 -14.26 21.93
C PRO A 203 -29.15 -14.28 20.41
N MET A 204 -28.63 -13.26 19.73
CA MET A 204 -28.64 -13.17 18.26
C MET A 204 -27.37 -13.79 17.68
N PRO A 205 -27.45 -14.90 16.93
CA PRO A 205 -26.31 -15.47 16.23
C PRO A 205 -25.77 -14.50 15.18
N ILE A 206 -24.44 -14.33 15.15
CA ILE A 206 -23.73 -13.53 14.14
C ILE A 206 -22.42 -14.20 13.75
N THR A 207 -21.90 -13.85 12.56
CA THR A 207 -20.51 -14.10 12.21
C THR A 207 -19.80 -12.80 11.88
N ILE A 208 -18.56 -12.64 12.34
CA ILE A 208 -17.71 -11.48 12.06
C ILE A 208 -16.61 -11.95 11.10
N ASN A 209 -16.68 -11.51 9.85
CA ASN A 209 -15.85 -11.99 8.74
C ASN A 209 -14.72 -10.98 8.47
N ILE A 210 -13.47 -11.44 8.48
CA ILE A 210 -12.27 -10.59 8.42
C ILE A 210 -11.30 -11.12 7.36
N GLY A 211 -10.64 -10.21 6.64
CA GLY A 211 -9.71 -10.54 5.56
C GLY A 211 -10.46 -11.03 4.32
N LEU A 212 -11.15 -10.11 3.67
CA LEU A 212 -12.10 -10.40 2.58
C LEU A 212 -11.55 -9.93 1.24
N ASP A 213 -12.15 -10.39 0.14
CA ASP A 213 -12.03 -9.66 -1.14
C ASP A 213 -12.52 -8.22 -0.92
N PRO A 214 -11.71 -7.18 -1.21
CA PRO A 214 -12.13 -5.79 -1.08
C PRO A 214 -13.42 -5.43 -1.83
N ALA A 215 -13.79 -6.17 -2.89
CA ALA A 215 -15.09 -6.00 -3.54
C ALA A 215 -16.28 -6.28 -2.58
N ILE A 216 -16.10 -7.20 -1.62
CA ILE A 216 -17.08 -7.45 -0.55
C ILE A 216 -17.12 -6.26 0.41
N THR A 217 -15.95 -5.80 0.87
CA THR A 217 -15.88 -4.70 1.83
C THR A 217 -16.45 -3.40 1.28
N ILE A 218 -16.15 -3.06 0.02
CA ILE A 218 -16.68 -1.89 -0.70
C ILE A 218 -18.18 -2.07 -1.04
N GLY A 219 -18.61 -3.28 -1.41
CA GLY A 219 -20.01 -3.57 -1.73
C GLY A 219 -20.93 -3.52 -0.51
N ALA A 220 -20.41 -3.86 0.69
CA ALA A 220 -21.17 -3.91 1.93
C ALA A 220 -21.40 -2.55 2.61
N THR A 221 -20.86 -1.46 2.06
CA THR A 221 -20.90 -0.12 2.68
C THR A 221 -21.89 0.84 2.01
N PHE A 222 -22.80 0.32 1.17
CA PHE A 222 -23.97 1.08 0.74
C PHE A 222 -24.87 1.45 1.93
N GLU A 223 -25.56 2.58 1.81
CA GLU A 223 -26.55 3.02 2.79
C GLU A 223 -27.94 3.17 2.14
N PRO A 224 -29.03 3.10 2.94
CA PRO A 224 -30.35 3.47 2.48
C PRO A 224 -30.35 4.91 1.91
N PRO A 225 -31.07 5.20 0.80
CA PRO A 225 -32.13 4.38 0.21
C PRO A 225 -31.68 3.34 -0.84
N THR A 226 -30.41 3.33 -1.25
CA THR A 226 -29.93 2.47 -2.35
C THR A 226 -30.00 0.98 -1.99
N THR A 227 -29.65 0.60 -0.75
CA THR A 227 -29.87 -0.75 -0.20
C THR A 227 -30.96 -0.71 0.87
N PRO A 228 -32.22 -1.04 0.54
CA PRO A 228 -33.31 -1.06 1.51
C PRO A 228 -33.18 -2.24 2.48
N LEU A 229 -33.95 -2.20 3.58
CA LEU A 229 -34.00 -3.25 4.59
C LEU A 229 -34.21 -4.64 3.96
N GLY A 230 -33.27 -5.56 4.22
CA GLY A 230 -33.30 -6.94 3.73
C GLY A 230 -32.65 -7.15 2.35
N TYR A 231 -32.06 -6.11 1.74
CA TYR A 231 -31.18 -6.28 0.60
C TYR A 231 -29.85 -6.89 1.08
N ASP A 232 -29.44 -8.02 0.51
CA ASP A 232 -28.16 -8.65 0.83
C ASP A 232 -27.03 -7.98 0.04
N GLU A 233 -26.17 -7.22 0.71
CA GLU A 233 -25.10 -6.45 0.05
C GLU A 233 -24.03 -7.34 -0.61
N LEU A 234 -23.96 -8.64 -0.28
CA LEU A 234 -23.05 -9.58 -0.97
C LEU A 234 -23.40 -9.75 -2.45
N ASN A 235 -24.65 -9.46 -2.84
CA ASN A 235 -25.08 -9.42 -4.23
C ASN A 235 -24.25 -8.44 -5.08
N ILE A 236 -23.89 -7.31 -4.49
CA ILE A 236 -23.12 -6.23 -5.13
C ILE A 236 -21.68 -6.70 -5.34
N ALA A 237 -21.08 -7.29 -4.32
CA ALA A 237 -19.75 -7.88 -4.41
C ALA A 237 -19.68 -8.96 -5.50
N GLY A 238 -20.74 -9.79 -5.58
CA GLY A 238 -20.84 -10.79 -6.63
C GLY A 238 -20.94 -10.18 -8.03
N ALA A 239 -21.67 -9.07 -8.18
CA ALA A 239 -21.78 -8.34 -9.43
C ALA A 239 -20.46 -7.69 -9.84
N LEU A 240 -19.74 -7.07 -8.89
CA LEU A 240 -18.41 -6.47 -9.12
C LEU A 240 -17.38 -7.50 -9.62
N ARG A 241 -17.48 -8.76 -9.17
CA ARG A 241 -16.61 -9.86 -9.61
C ARG A 241 -17.16 -10.69 -10.75
N ASN A 242 -18.43 -10.48 -11.14
CA ASN A 242 -19.20 -11.40 -11.98
C ASN A 242 -19.06 -12.87 -11.51
N GLN A 243 -19.11 -13.06 -10.19
CA GLN A 243 -18.86 -14.33 -9.50
C GLN A 243 -19.53 -14.30 -8.12
N ALA A 244 -20.34 -15.31 -7.80
CA ALA A 244 -21.03 -15.41 -6.52
C ALA A 244 -20.04 -15.41 -5.33
N VAL A 245 -20.39 -14.68 -4.26
CA VAL A 245 -19.71 -14.79 -2.97
C VAL A 245 -20.05 -16.15 -2.36
N GLN A 246 -19.02 -16.88 -1.93
CA GLN A 246 -19.20 -18.22 -1.35
C GLN A 246 -19.42 -18.13 0.15
N LEU A 247 -20.51 -18.74 0.62
CA LEU A 247 -20.91 -18.82 2.03
C LEU A 247 -20.80 -20.27 2.53
N VAL A 248 -20.55 -20.42 3.82
CA VAL A 248 -20.52 -21.71 4.51
C VAL A 248 -21.32 -21.60 5.81
N ASN A 249 -21.91 -22.70 6.28
CA ASN A 249 -22.54 -22.70 7.61
C ASN A 249 -21.46 -22.54 8.69
N ALA A 250 -21.72 -21.69 9.68
CA ALA A 250 -20.86 -21.55 10.84
C ALA A 250 -20.79 -22.87 11.63
N THR A 251 -19.69 -23.05 12.36
CA THR A 251 -19.36 -24.30 13.06
C THR A 251 -19.98 -24.42 14.46
N SER A 252 -20.40 -23.30 15.05
CA SER A 252 -20.78 -23.18 16.46
C SER A 252 -22.01 -22.31 16.72
N VAL A 253 -22.45 -21.51 15.74
CA VAL A 253 -23.65 -20.67 15.81
C VAL A 253 -24.58 -20.95 14.64
N ASP A 254 -25.88 -20.69 14.81
CA ASP A 254 -26.88 -20.82 13.74
C ASP A 254 -26.84 -19.60 12.81
N GLU A 255 -25.74 -19.46 12.07
CA GLU A 255 -25.55 -18.41 11.07
C GLU A 255 -24.60 -18.85 9.96
N LYS A 256 -24.56 -18.11 8.84
CA LYS A 256 -23.61 -18.31 7.74
C LYS A 256 -22.34 -17.49 7.94
N ALA A 257 -21.25 -17.90 7.31
CA ALA A 257 -19.97 -17.22 7.26
C ALA A 257 -19.46 -17.12 5.82
N ILE A 258 -18.57 -16.16 5.53
CA ILE A 258 -17.92 -16.05 4.22
C ILE A 258 -16.83 -17.13 4.13
N ALA A 259 -17.04 -18.10 3.24
CA ALA A 259 -16.23 -19.32 3.15
C ALA A 259 -14.74 -19.03 2.87
N ARG A 260 -14.46 -17.91 2.21
CA ARG A 260 -13.12 -17.50 1.78
C ARG A 260 -12.52 -16.37 2.62
N ALA A 261 -13.08 -16.02 3.77
CA ALA A 261 -12.44 -15.10 4.70
C ALA A 261 -11.09 -15.64 5.21
N GLU A 262 -10.28 -14.80 5.82
CA GLU A 262 -9.06 -15.20 6.54
C GLU A 262 -9.41 -15.67 7.96
N TYR A 263 -10.28 -14.91 8.63
CA TYR A 263 -10.83 -15.22 9.95
C TYR A 263 -12.36 -15.06 9.97
N VAL A 264 -13.02 -15.91 10.74
CA VAL A 264 -14.41 -15.71 11.15
C VAL A 264 -14.53 -15.88 12.66
N VAL A 265 -15.04 -14.86 13.34
CA VAL A 265 -15.46 -14.95 14.74
C VAL A 265 -16.95 -15.28 14.77
N GLU A 266 -17.28 -16.45 15.28
CA GLU A 266 -18.65 -16.92 15.45
C GLU A 266 -19.12 -16.53 16.86
N ALA A 267 -20.19 -15.75 16.96
CA ALA A 267 -20.57 -15.12 18.21
C ALA A 267 -22.09 -14.93 18.34
N GLU A 268 -22.50 -14.54 19.54
CA GLU A 268 -23.87 -14.14 19.83
C GLU A 268 -23.91 -12.73 20.44
N ILE A 269 -24.78 -11.86 19.94
CA ILE A 269 -25.09 -10.58 20.61
C ILE A 269 -26.05 -10.91 21.75
N MET A 270 -25.67 -10.54 22.98
CA MET A 270 -26.47 -10.85 24.17
C MET A 270 -27.64 -9.88 24.31
N PRO A 271 -28.87 -10.38 24.53
CA PRO A 271 -30.04 -9.52 24.64
C PRO A 271 -29.95 -8.71 25.93
N ASN A 272 -30.30 -7.42 25.85
CA ASN A 272 -30.43 -6.53 27.01
C ASN A 272 -29.14 -6.39 27.85
N GLN A 273 -27.96 -6.66 27.28
CA GLN A 273 -26.66 -6.50 27.94
C GLN A 273 -25.80 -5.46 27.24
N THR A 274 -25.23 -4.55 28.04
CA THR A 274 -24.30 -3.54 27.56
C THR A 274 -23.11 -3.43 28.50
N MET A 275 -22.01 -2.87 28.01
CA MET A 275 -20.82 -2.56 28.79
C MET A 275 -20.15 -1.28 28.32
N GLN A 276 -19.28 -0.71 29.15
CA GLN A 276 -18.46 0.43 28.80
C GLN A 276 -17.34 -0.01 27.84
N GLU A 277 -17.15 0.72 26.75
CA GLU A 277 -16.21 0.37 25.66
C GLU A 277 -14.74 0.40 26.09
N ASP A 278 -14.36 1.25 27.03
CA ASP A 278 -12.99 1.36 27.55
C ASP A 278 -12.84 0.79 28.97
N ILE A 279 -13.64 -0.23 29.31
CA ILE A 279 -13.69 -0.81 30.67
C ILE A 279 -12.31 -1.25 31.19
N ASN A 280 -11.43 -1.70 30.29
CA ASN A 280 -10.10 -2.19 30.64
C ASN A 280 -9.03 -1.09 30.70
N THR A 281 -9.20 0.02 29.98
CA THR A 281 -8.14 1.03 29.78
C THR A 281 -8.48 2.37 30.43
N ASN A 282 -9.76 2.71 30.58
CA ASN A 282 -10.27 3.94 31.18
C ASN A 282 -9.69 5.22 30.53
N THR A 283 -9.40 5.18 29.23
CA THR A 283 -8.84 6.31 28.48
C THR A 283 -9.87 7.41 28.21
N GLY A 284 -11.16 7.10 28.34
CA GLY A 284 -12.28 7.93 27.91
C GLY A 284 -12.40 8.02 26.38
N LYS A 285 -11.66 7.21 25.63
CA LYS A 285 -11.59 7.25 24.16
C LYS A 285 -11.85 5.87 23.58
N ALA A 286 -12.54 5.86 22.44
CA ALA A 286 -12.81 4.66 21.64
C ALA A 286 -11.62 4.37 20.73
N MET A 287 -11.64 4.90 19.50
CA MET A 287 -10.56 4.82 18.52
C MET A 287 -10.58 6.08 17.63
N PRO A 288 -9.54 6.34 16.81
CA PRO A 288 -9.60 7.35 15.77
C PRO A 288 -10.79 7.12 14.83
N GLU A 289 -11.58 8.16 14.61
CA GLU A 289 -12.74 8.16 13.73
C GLU A 289 -12.42 8.85 12.40
N PHE A 290 -13.24 8.58 11.38
CA PHE A 290 -13.01 9.10 10.02
C PHE A 290 -12.85 10.63 9.88
N PRO A 291 -13.43 11.50 10.75
CA PRO A 291 -13.18 12.93 10.65
C PRO A 291 -11.76 13.36 11.08
N GLY A 292 -10.94 12.44 11.61
CA GLY A 292 -9.56 12.73 12.03
C GLY A 292 -9.36 12.93 13.53
N TYR A 293 -10.37 12.62 14.35
CA TYR A 293 -10.33 12.79 15.81
C TYR A 293 -10.60 11.46 16.52
N ASN A 294 -10.07 11.30 17.74
CA ASN A 294 -10.41 10.15 18.58
C ASN A 294 -11.85 10.27 19.08
N GLY A 295 -12.66 9.25 18.78
CA GLY A 295 -14.01 9.10 19.31
C GLY A 295 -14.02 8.99 20.82
N ASP A 296 -15.09 9.45 21.45
CA ASP A 296 -15.30 9.25 22.88
C ASP A 296 -15.74 7.79 23.11
N ALA A 297 -15.23 7.17 24.19
CA ALA A 297 -15.65 5.82 24.57
C ALA A 297 -17.16 5.79 24.82
N ASN A 298 -17.84 4.78 24.27
CA ASN A 298 -19.26 4.63 24.48
C ASN A 298 -19.53 3.94 25.84
N PRO A 299 -20.36 4.52 26.72
CA PRO A 299 -20.65 3.93 28.03
C PRO A 299 -21.48 2.64 27.98
N ALA A 300 -22.07 2.30 26.83
CA ALA A 300 -22.99 1.17 26.67
C ALA A 300 -22.94 0.58 25.24
N VAL A 301 -21.82 -0.08 24.89
CA VAL A 301 -21.75 -0.96 23.70
C VAL A 301 -22.43 -2.30 23.97
N ASN A 302 -22.87 -2.99 22.92
CA ASN A 302 -23.49 -4.30 23.06
C ASN A 302 -22.45 -5.35 23.48
N VAL A 303 -22.85 -6.27 24.35
CA VAL A 303 -22.01 -7.40 24.76
C VAL A 303 -22.15 -8.54 23.74
N VAL A 304 -21.04 -8.89 23.10
CA VAL A 304 -20.95 -9.99 22.13
C VAL A 304 -20.13 -11.13 22.74
N LYS A 305 -20.70 -12.34 22.78
CA LYS A 305 -20.06 -13.54 23.33
C LYS A 305 -19.60 -14.48 22.22
N VAL A 306 -18.29 -14.69 22.17
CA VAL A 306 -17.65 -15.55 21.15
C VAL A 306 -17.89 -17.01 21.48
N LYS A 307 -18.21 -17.81 20.46
CA LYS A 307 -18.42 -19.27 20.54
C LYS A 307 -17.31 -20.05 19.86
N ALA A 308 -16.80 -19.54 18.74
CA ALA A 308 -15.63 -20.08 18.07
C ALA A 308 -14.90 -19.01 17.26
N ILE A 309 -13.63 -19.25 16.97
CA ILE A 309 -12.89 -18.56 15.91
C ILE A 309 -12.47 -19.62 14.90
N THR A 310 -12.80 -19.40 13.63
CA THR A 310 -12.30 -20.22 12.52
C THR A 310 -11.35 -19.38 11.67
N HIS A 311 -10.27 -20.00 11.18
CA HIS A 311 -9.35 -19.32 10.27
C HIS A 311 -8.62 -20.28 9.33
N ARG A 312 -8.02 -19.71 8.28
CA ARG A 312 -7.12 -20.42 7.36
C ARG A 312 -5.87 -20.92 8.09
N LYS A 313 -5.39 -22.12 7.77
CA LYS A 313 -4.25 -22.74 8.45
C LYS A 313 -2.91 -22.10 8.12
N ASP A 314 -2.70 -21.72 6.86
CA ASP A 314 -1.43 -21.18 6.39
C ASP A 314 -1.34 -19.66 6.60
N ASN A 315 -0.63 -19.24 7.65
CA ASN A 315 -0.31 -17.84 7.97
C ASN A 315 -1.49 -16.88 7.72
N PRO A 316 -2.57 -17.02 8.51
CA PRO A 316 -3.79 -16.22 8.34
C PRO A 316 -3.48 -14.72 8.42
N ILE A 317 -4.26 -13.93 7.68
CA ILE A 317 -4.05 -12.48 7.55
C ILE A 317 -5.15 -11.74 8.32
N MET A 318 -4.77 -11.03 9.37
CA MET A 318 -5.65 -10.07 10.03
C MET A 318 -5.65 -8.77 9.24
N GLN A 319 -6.76 -8.48 8.57
CA GLN A 319 -6.94 -7.21 7.88
C GLN A 319 -7.43 -6.14 8.85
N THR A 320 -6.80 -4.97 8.83
CA THR A 320 -7.13 -3.83 9.69
C THR A 320 -7.05 -2.52 8.93
N THR A 321 -7.56 -1.45 9.55
CA THR A 321 -7.43 -0.08 9.05
C THR A 321 -7.29 0.93 10.20
N ILE A 322 -6.79 2.13 9.85
CA ILE A 322 -6.81 3.31 10.73
C ILE A 322 -8.09 4.09 10.40
N GLY A 323 -8.95 4.39 11.38
CA GLY A 323 -10.27 5.00 11.12
C GLY A 323 -10.26 6.22 10.18
N PRO A 324 -9.39 7.22 10.37
CA PRO A 324 -9.24 8.38 9.46
C PRO A 324 -8.43 8.16 8.18
N SER A 325 -7.98 6.94 7.88
CA SER A 325 -7.20 6.66 6.68
C SER A 325 -8.02 6.72 5.39
N GLU A 326 -7.31 6.72 4.28
CA GLU A 326 -7.84 6.62 2.93
C GLU A 326 -8.68 5.35 2.73
N GLU A 327 -8.46 4.27 3.50
CA GLU A 327 -9.30 3.07 3.45
C GLU A 327 -10.75 3.37 3.83
N HIS A 328 -10.99 4.19 4.86
CA HIS A 328 -12.35 4.62 5.18
C HIS A 328 -12.92 5.48 4.06
N VAL A 329 -12.11 6.35 3.46
CA VAL A 329 -12.53 7.20 2.33
C VAL A 329 -13.01 6.35 1.17
N SER A 330 -12.28 5.30 0.80
CA SER A 330 -12.69 4.38 -0.27
C SER A 330 -13.92 3.57 0.09
N MET A 331 -13.93 2.96 1.29
CA MET A 331 -15.06 2.14 1.75
C MET A 331 -16.36 2.93 1.85
N ALA A 332 -16.34 4.16 2.37
CA ALA A 332 -17.55 4.96 2.52
C ALA A 332 -17.84 5.86 1.30
N GLY A 333 -16.81 6.39 0.66
CA GLY A 333 -16.91 7.40 -0.39
C GLY A 333 -17.44 6.84 -1.70
N ILE A 334 -16.93 5.70 -2.17
CA ILE A 334 -17.33 5.13 -3.46
C ILE A 334 -18.83 4.73 -3.46
N PRO A 335 -19.39 4.08 -2.42
CA PRO A 335 -20.83 3.85 -2.35
C PRO A 335 -21.65 5.14 -2.24
N THR A 336 -21.13 6.14 -1.52
CA THR A 336 -21.80 7.45 -1.43
C THR A 336 -21.90 8.13 -2.79
N GLU A 337 -20.82 8.09 -3.59
CA GLU A 337 -20.83 8.56 -4.98
C GLU A 337 -21.91 7.85 -5.80
N ALA A 338 -22.01 6.52 -5.68
CA ALA A 338 -23.01 5.71 -6.37
C ALA A 338 -24.45 6.13 -6.01
N SER A 339 -24.75 6.30 -4.72
CA SER A 339 -26.09 6.75 -4.26
C SER A 339 -26.45 8.15 -4.74
N ILE A 340 -25.47 9.07 -4.78
CA ILE A 340 -25.70 10.42 -5.33
C ILE A 340 -25.98 10.33 -6.83
N LEU A 341 -25.13 9.62 -7.58
CA LEU A 341 -25.28 9.42 -9.02
C LEU A 341 -26.64 8.80 -9.38
N GLU A 342 -27.07 7.78 -8.63
CA GLU A 342 -28.37 7.14 -8.81
C GLU A 342 -29.53 8.14 -8.72
N LEU A 343 -29.53 8.99 -7.68
CA LEU A 343 -30.62 9.93 -7.46
C LEU A 343 -30.60 11.09 -8.48
N VAL A 344 -29.43 11.64 -8.80
CA VAL A 344 -29.33 12.74 -9.75
C VAL A 344 -29.62 12.29 -11.18
N ASP A 345 -29.23 11.08 -11.58
CA ASP A 345 -29.57 10.54 -12.91
C ASP A 345 -31.08 10.35 -13.07
N LYS A 346 -31.79 9.96 -12.00
CA LYS A 346 -33.25 9.82 -11.99
C LYS A 346 -33.96 11.19 -12.08
N ALA A 347 -33.41 12.23 -11.45
CA ALA A 347 -34.08 13.51 -11.32
C ALA A 347 -33.71 14.52 -12.42
N ILE A 348 -32.43 14.56 -12.83
CA ILE A 348 -31.84 15.52 -13.77
C ILE A 348 -30.85 14.80 -14.71
N PRO A 349 -31.34 13.87 -15.55
CA PRO A 349 -30.51 12.96 -16.33
C PRO A 349 -29.48 13.69 -17.20
N GLY A 350 -28.22 13.25 -17.11
CA GLY A 350 -27.12 13.78 -17.92
C GLY A 350 -26.52 15.11 -17.44
N LYS A 351 -27.06 15.72 -16.36
CA LYS A 351 -26.58 17.03 -15.86
C LYS A 351 -25.47 16.92 -14.83
N VAL A 352 -25.30 15.76 -14.19
CA VAL A 352 -24.16 15.47 -13.33
C VAL A 352 -23.27 14.47 -14.06
N VAL A 353 -22.07 14.91 -14.44
CA VAL A 353 -21.12 14.08 -15.18
C VAL A 353 -20.42 13.12 -14.24
N ASN A 354 -19.96 13.58 -13.08
CA ASN A 354 -19.28 12.71 -12.13
C ASN A 354 -19.40 13.24 -10.71
N VAL A 355 -19.18 12.36 -9.74
CA VAL A 355 -19.22 12.67 -8.31
C VAL A 355 -17.99 12.08 -7.65
N TYR A 356 -17.36 12.83 -6.75
CA TYR A 356 -16.24 12.36 -5.95
C TYR A 356 -16.40 12.77 -4.49
N ASN A 357 -16.19 11.80 -3.60
CA ASN A 357 -16.20 12.03 -2.17
C ASN A 357 -14.75 12.03 -1.63
N PRO A 358 -14.10 13.20 -1.52
CA PRO A 358 -12.67 13.28 -1.29
C PRO A 358 -12.25 12.94 0.15
N PRO A 359 -10.94 12.68 0.35
CA PRO A 359 -10.32 12.48 1.66
C PRO A 359 -10.60 13.59 2.67
N ALA A 360 -10.74 14.83 2.21
CA ALA A 360 -11.03 15.98 3.08
C ALA A 360 -12.35 15.85 3.85
N GLY A 361 -13.32 15.07 3.33
CA GLY A 361 -14.57 14.74 4.01
C GLY A 361 -14.61 13.34 4.61
N GLY A 362 -13.48 12.60 4.59
CA GLY A 362 -13.41 11.21 5.01
C GLY A 362 -14.32 10.27 4.19
N GLY A 363 -14.64 10.64 2.94
CA GLY A 363 -15.60 9.93 2.10
C GLY A 363 -17.08 10.21 2.40
N LYS A 364 -17.41 10.97 3.45
CA LYS A 364 -18.81 11.15 3.92
C LYS A 364 -19.26 12.62 3.99
N LEU A 365 -18.46 13.49 4.59
CA LEU A 365 -18.87 14.87 4.92
C LEU A 365 -18.77 15.83 3.72
N MET A 366 -18.06 15.46 2.67
CA MET A 366 -17.81 16.31 1.51
C MET A 366 -18.07 15.53 0.22
N THR A 367 -18.68 16.20 -0.76
CA THR A 367 -18.77 15.71 -2.15
C THR A 367 -18.46 16.82 -3.13
N ILE A 368 -17.95 16.45 -4.30
CA ILE A 368 -17.63 17.32 -5.42
C ILE A 368 -18.39 16.78 -6.61
N MET A 369 -19.21 17.61 -7.22
CA MET A 369 -20.07 17.23 -8.35
C MET A 369 -19.66 18.01 -9.60
N GLN A 370 -19.41 17.28 -10.67
CA GLN A 370 -19.11 17.85 -11.97
C GLN A 370 -20.42 18.05 -12.74
N ILE A 371 -20.70 19.29 -13.15
CA ILE A 371 -21.98 19.71 -13.71
C ILE A 371 -21.84 20.04 -15.19
N HIS A 372 -22.81 19.59 -15.98
CA HIS A 372 -22.94 19.89 -17.39
C HIS A 372 -24.16 20.79 -17.64
N LYS A 373 -23.96 21.87 -18.41
CA LYS A 373 -24.99 22.83 -18.83
C LYS A 373 -24.96 22.96 -20.36
N ASP A 374 -26.04 22.54 -21.02
CA ASP A 374 -26.23 22.57 -22.48
C ASP A 374 -26.84 23.89 -22.95
N ASN A 375 -27.80 24.42 -22.19
CA ASN A 375 -28.59 25.59 -22.57
C ASN A 375 -29.03 26.42 -21.34
N GLU A 376 -29.65 27.58 -21.58
CA GLU A 376 -30.10 28.51 -20.52
C GLU A 376 -31.03 27.86 -19.49
N ALA A 377 -31.82 26.84 -19.85
CA ALA A 377 -32.71 26.16 -18.92
C ALA A 377 -31.97 25.28 -17.90
N ASP A 378 -30.68 25.00 -18.13
CA ASP A 378 -29.85 24.26 -17.18
C ASP A 378 -29.26 25.16 -16.09
N GLU A 379 -29.32 26.50 -16.24
CA GLU A 379 -28.85 27.41 -15.21
C GLU A 379 -29.72 27.27 -13.94
N GLY A 380 -29.05 27.07 -12.80
CA GLY A 380 -29.69 26.75 -11.52
C GLY A 380 -29.82 25.25 -11.23
N ILE A 381 -29.71 24.36 -12.23
CA ILE A 381 -29.74 22.90 -12.02
C ILE A 381 -28.58 22.45 -11.13
N GLN A 382 -27.42 23.10 -11.19
CA GLN A 382 -26.28 22.77 -10.34
C GLN A 382 -26.62 22.82 -8.84
N ARG A 383 -27.43 23.81 -8.43
CA ARG A 383 -27.87 23.95 -7.02
C ARG A 383 -28.94 22.91 -6.67
N GLN A 384 -29.79 22.55 -7.63
CA GLN A 384 -30.72 21.43 -7.48
C GLN A 384 -29.97 20.09 -7.30
N ALA A 385 -28.91 19.87 -8.08
CA ALA A 385 -28.04 18.69 -7.97
C ALA A 385 -27.42 18.58 -6.57
N ALA A 386 -26.95 19.69 -6.00
CA ALA A 386 -26.44 19.72 -4.63
C ALA A 386 -27.51 19.35 -3.59
N ILE A 387 -28.74 19.86 -3.72
CA ILE A 387 -29.85 19.49 -2.83
C ILE A 387 -30.17 18.00 -2.94
N LEU A 388 -30.14 17.44 -4.15
CA LEU A 388 -30.31 16.00 -4.36
C LEU A 388 -29.19 15.20 -3.70
N ALA A 389 -27.92 15.61 -3.83
CA ALA A 389 -26.80 14.94 -3.15
C ALA A 389 -26.97 14.94 -1.62
N LEU A 390 -27.35 16.09 -1.04
CA LEU A 390 -27.66 16.19 0.40
C LEU A 390 -28.88 15.36 0.83
N SER A 391 -29.77 15.02 -0.10
CA SER A 391 -30.94 14.17 0.13
C SER A 391 -30.61 12.68 -0.03
N ALA A 392 -29.75 12.34 -0.99
CA ALA A 392 -29.25 10.98 -1.21
C ALA A 392 -28.42 10.51 -0.01
N PHE A 393 -27.60 11.40 0.54
CA PHE A 393 -26.72 11.06 1.65
C PHE A 393 -26.82 12.10 2.78
N LYS A 394 -27.60 11.76 3.80
CA LYS A 394 -27.94 12.66 4.91
C LYS A 394 -26.73 13.12 5.74
N GLU A 395 -25.60 12.44 5.65
CA GLU A 395 -24.37 12.75 6.41
C GLU A 395 -23.40 13.67 5.65
N LEU A 396 -23.74 14.07 4.41
CA LEU A 396 -23.00 15.10 3.68
C LEU A 396 -23.17 16.48 4.31
N LYS A 397 -22.07 17.20 4.51
CA LYS A 397 -22.04 18.55 5.06
C LYS A 397 -21.73 19.61 4.01
N THR A 398 -20.78 19.33 3.12
CA THR A 398 -20.27 20.29 2.13
C THR A 398 -20.38 19.73 0.72
N VAL A 399 -20.92 20.53 -0.21
CA VAL A 399 -21.01 20.19 -1.64
C VAL A 399 -20.25 21.24 -2.45
N PHE A 400 -19.31 20.80 -3.27
CA PHE A 400 -18.69 21.62 -4.30
C PHE A 400 -19.34 21.31 -5.65
N LEU A 401 -19.67 22.35 -6.40
CA LEU A 401 -20.17 22.25 -7.77
C LEU A 401 -19.13 22.86 -8.70
N VAL A 402 -18.70 22.11 -9.71
CA VAL A 402 -17.70 22.56 -10.69
C VAL A 402 -18.12 22.15 -12.10
N ASP A 403 -17.62 22.85 -13.12
CA ASP A 403 -17.90 22.48 -14.52
C ASP A 403 -17.08 21.26 -14.97
N GLU A 404 -17.44 20.73 -16.14
CA GLU A 404 -16.81 19.61 -16.84
C GLU A 404 -15.30 19.74 -17.13
N ASP A 405 -14.75 20.95 -17.12
CA ASP A 405 -13.33 21.23 -17.39
C ASP A 405 -12.45 21.30 -16.13
N VAL A 406 -13.00 20.89 -14.98
CA VAL A 406 -12.33 20.81 -13.68
C VAL A 406 -12.13 19.34 -13.30
N ASP A 407 -10.89 18.95 -12.97
CA ASP A 407 -10.61 17.61 -12.45
C ASP A 407 -11.04 17.51 -10.98
N ILE A 408 -12.18 16.87 -10.74
CA ILE A 408 -12.72 16.70 -9.38
C ILE A 408 -11.79 15.89 -8.45
N PHE A 409 -10.85 15.12 -8.99
CA PHE A 409 -9.89 14.33 -8.19
C PHE A 409 -8.65 15.14 -7.78
N ASP A 410 -8.46 16.36 -8.32
CA ASP A 410 -7.42 17.29 -7.89
C ASP A 410 -8.03 18.45 -7.09
N MET A 411 -7.78 18.45 -5.78
CA MET A 411 -8.30 19.51 -4.92
C MET A 411 -7.74 20.90 -5.25
N ASN A 412 -6.57 21.01 -5.89
CA ASN A 412 -6.09 22.31 -6.35
C ASN A 412 -6.96 22.84 -7.49
N ASP A 413 -7.40 21.98 -8.41
CA ASP A 413 -8.26 22.38 -9.54
C ASP A 413 -9.69 22.71 -9.06
N VAL A 414 -10.18 21.98 -8.06
CA VAL A 414 -11.45 22.29 -7.40
C VAL A 414 -11.38 23.62 -6.65
N VAL A 415 -10.35 23.85 -5.82
CA VAL A 415 -10.19 25.11 -5.08
C VAL A 415 -9.86 26.28 -6.02
N TRP A 416 -9.26 26.05 -7.18
CA TRP A 416 -9.07 27.07 -8.21
C TRP A 416 -10.40 27.73 -8.60
N THR A 417 -11.49 26.96 -8.72
CA THR A 417 -12.82 27.51 -9.02
C THR A 417 -13.29 28.54 -7.99
N MET A 418 -12.95 28.37 -6.72
CA MET A 418 -13.30 29.34 -5.66
C MET A 418 -12.59 30.69 -5.81
N ASN A 419 -11.52 30.75 -6.61
CA ASN A 419 -10.76 31.96 -6.84
C ASN A 419 -11.19 32.67 -8.12
N THR A 420 -11.61 31.91 -9.14
CA THR A 420 -11.81 32.44 -10.50
C THR A 420 -13.23 32.28 -11.05
N ARG A 421 -14.11 31.51 -10.40
CA ARG A 421 -15.50 31.26 -10.82
C ARG A 421 -16.52 31.49 -9.70
N PHE A 422 -16.16 32.30 -8.72
CA PHE A 422 -16.89 32.35 -7.45
C PHE A 422 -16.90 33.76 -6.86
N GLN A 423 -18.03 34.16 -6.30
CA GLN A 423 -18.26 35.37 -5.51
C GLN A 423 -18.95 34.97 -4.20
N GLY A 424 -18.27 35.15 -3.07
CA GLY A 424 -18.69 34.57 -1.79
C GLY A 424 -20.07 34.99 -1.26
N ASP A 425 -20.58 36.16 -1.68
CA ASP A 425 -21.91 36.65 -1.33
C ASP A 425 -23.03 36.09 -2.23
N LYS A 426 -22.68 35.50 -3.38
CA LYS A 426 -23.63 34.98 -4.39
C LYS A 426 -23.63 33.46 -4.50
N ASP A 427 -22.46 32.86 -4.33
CA ASP A 427 -22.20 31.48 -4.73
C ASP A 427 -22.06 30.53 -3.53
N ILE A 428 -22.28 31.05 -2.32
CA ILE A 428 -22.45 30.25 -1.10
C ILE A 428 -23.94 30.11 -0.79
N MET A 429 -24.40 28.88 -0.63
CA MET A 429 -25.71 28.59 -0.06
C MET A 429 -25.56 27.81 1.26
N VAL A 430 -26.20 28.31 2.31
CA VAL A 430 -26.16 27.70 3.66
C VAL A 430 -27.54 27.19 4.05
N LEU A 431 -27.61 25.93 4.45
CA LEU A 431 -28.81 25.24 4.92
C LEU A 431 -28.66 24.95 6.43
N PRO A 432 -29.13 25.85 7.32
CA PRO A 432 -28.92 25.71 8.75
C PRO A 432 -29.87 24.68 9.40
N GLY A 433 -29.41 24.02 10.46
CA GLY A 433 -30.24 23.17 11.32
C GLY A 433 -30.63 21.82 10.71
N MET A 434 -29.82 21.32 9.78
CA MET A 434 -30.02 20.01 9.13
C MET A 434 -29.44 18.88 9.98
N ARG A 435 -30.00 17.67 9.87
CA ARG A 435 -29.36 16.47 10.42
C ARG A 435 -28.08 16.15 9.64
N ASN A 436 -27.02 15.75 10.36
CA ASN A 436 -25.76 15.34 9.76
C ASN A 436 -25.08 14.25 10.62
N HIS A 437 -23.79 14.36 10.97
CA HIS A 437 -22.98 13.27 11.53
C HIS A 437 -22.43 13.58 12.94
N PRO A 438 -22.76 12.79 13.98
CA PRO A 438 -22.41 13.09 15.38
C PRO A 438 -20.90 13.04 15.71
N LEU A 439 -20.07 12.52 14.79
CA LEU A 439 -18.61 12.48 14.91
C LEU A 439 -17.93 13.78 14.46
N ASP A 440 -18.62 14.67 13.77
CA ASP A 440 -18.09 16.01 13.50
C ASP A 440 -18.10 16.83 14.81
N PRO A 441 -16.95 17.26 15.33
CA PRO A 441 -16.89 18.01 16.59
C PRO A 441 -17.52 19.40 16.50
N SER A 442 -17.72 19.98 15.30
CA SER A 442 -18.42 21.26 15.14
C SER A 442 -19.94 21.11 15.23
N GLU A 443 -20.47 19.89 15.26
CA GLU A 443 -21.91 19.61 15.25
C GLU A 443 -22.48 19.48 16.65
N ARG A 444 -22.15 20.47 17.49
CA ARG A 444 -22.55 20.53 18.89
C ARG A 444 -23.27 21.84 19.19
N PRO A 445 -24.29 21.85 20.08
CA PRO A 445 -25.00 23.07 20.45
C PRO A 445 -24.09 24.20 20.95
N GLU A 446 -22.94 23.86 21.54
CA GLU A 446 -21.95 24.84 22.01
C GLU A 446 -21.28 25.61 20.86
N TYR A 447 -21.22 25.04 19.65
CA TYR A 447 -20.58 25.64 18.49
C TYR A 447 -21.51 26.64 17.77
N ASP A 448 -22.78 26.29 17.58
CA ASP A 448 -23.84 27.18 17.07
C ASP A 448 -25.17 26.90 17.79
N PRO A 449 -25.41 27.52 18.95
CA PRO A 449 -26.60 27.25 19.75
C PRO A 449 -27.90 27.73 19.09
N LYS A 450 -27.81 28.57 18.05
CA LYS A 450 -28.98 29.07 17.32
C LYS A 450 -29.54 28.01 16.37
N SER A 451 -28.66 27.28 15.68
CA SER A 451 -29.05 26.35 14.61
C SER A 451 -28.88 24.88 15.00
N ILE A 452 -27.95 24.56 15.91
CA ILE A 452 -27.64 23.19 16.34
C ILE A 452 -28.34 22.92 17.66
N ARG A 453 -29.47 22.21 17.59
CA ARG A 453 -30.26 21.87 18.79
C ARG A 453 -29.79 20.58 19.48
N PHE A 454 -29.24 19.65 18.72
CA PHE A 454 -28.76 18.36 19.18
C PHE A 454 -27.45 18.00 18.49
N ARG A 455 -26.62 17.18 19.15
CA ARG A 455 -25.38 16.66 18.56
C ARG A 455 -25.66 15.94 17.23
N GLY A 456 -24.84 16.21 16.22
CA GLY A 456 -25.03 15.70 14.86
C GLY A 456 -26.07 16.48 14.05
N MET A 457 -26.30 17.75 14.40
CA MET A 457 -26.96 18.73 13.52
C MET A 457 -25.93 19.74 13.05
N SER A 458 -26.13 20.26 11.84
CA SER A 458 -25.15 21.09 11.15
C SER A 458 -25.81 22.16 10.29
N SER A 459 -25.02 23.17 9.95
CA SER A 459 -25.29 24.01 8.79
C SER A 459 -24.56 23.42 7.60
N LYS A 460 -25.32 22.96 6.60
CA LYS A 460 -24.75 22.38 5.37
C LYS A 460 -24.44 23.50 4.39
N THR A 461 -23.36 23.36 3.62
CA THR A 461 -22.86 24.41 2.74
C THR A 461 -22.69 23.90 1.32
N ILE A 462 -23.22 24.66 0.36
CA ILE A 462 -23.02 24.45 -1.07
C ILE A 462 -22.13 25.59 -1.58
N ILE A 463 -21.09 25.22 -2.31
CA ILE A 463 -20.12 26.12 -2.93
C ILE A 463 -20.27 25.95 -4.45
N ASP A 464 -20.85 26.95 -5.09
CA ASP A 464 -21.12 26.95 -6.53
C ASP A 464 -19.95 27.56 -7.30
N GLY A 465 -19.00 26.73 -7.74
CA GLY A 465 -17.87 27.13 -8.58
C GLY A 465 -18.14 26.96 -10.08
N THR A 466 -19.40 26.77 -10.49
CA THR A 466 -19.77 26.62 -11.90
C THR A 466 -19.85 27.98 -12.59
N VAL A 467 -19.48 28.05 -13.86
CA VAL A 467 -19.65 29.29 -14.64
C VAL A 467 -21.14 29.53 -14.91
N PRO A 468 -21.66 30.76 -14.71
CA PRO A 468 -23.00 31.13 -15.17
C PRO A 468 -23.16 30.85 -16.67
N PHE A 469 -24.25 30.20 -17.08
CA PHE A 469 -24.40 29.70 -18.45
C PHE A 469 -24.18 30.78 -19.53
N ASP A 470 -24.71 31.98 -19.30
CA ASP A 470 -24.62 33.15 -20.18
C ASP A 470 -23.21 33.76 -20.29
N MET A 471 -22.25 33.24 -19.52
CA MET A 471 -20.85 33.68 -19.51
C MET A 471 -19.87 32.57 -19.89
N LYS A 472 -20.31 31.34 -20.24
CA LYS A 472 -19.39 30.21 -20.50
C LYS A 472 -18.28 30.52 -21.51
N ASP A 473 -18.56 31.35 -22.51
CA ASP A 473 -17.61 31.79 -23.54
C ASP A 473 -16.46 32.66 -23.01
N GLN A 474 -16.64 33.31 -21.85
CA GLN A 474 -15.64 34.16 -21.21
C GLN A 474 -14.72 33.41 -20.25
N PHE A 475 -15.07 32.18 -19.84
CA PHE A 475 -14.35 31.39 -18.84
C PHE A 475 -13.69 30.12 -19.41
N ILE A 476 -13.33 30.19 -20.70
CA ILE A 476 -12.60 29.12 -21.38
C ILE A 476 -11.15 29.10 -20.84
N ARG A 477 -10.73 27.96 -20.26
CA ARG A 477 -9.34 27.76 -19.83
C ARG A 477 -8.41 27.90 -21.04
N ALA A 478 -7.20 28.43 -20.80
CA ALA A 478 -6.21 28.62 -21.86
C ALA A 478 -5.96 27.32 -22.62
N SER A 479 -6.20 27.33 -23.94
CA SER A 479 -6.06 26.14 -24.77
C SER A 479 -4.58 25.90 -25.09
N PHE A 480 -4.03 24.80 -24.57
CA PHE A 480 -2.69 24.33 -24.92
C PHE A 480 -2.75 23.36 -26.09
N LYS A 481 -1.69 23.31 -26.89
CA LYS A 481 -1.56 22.33 -27.98
C LYS A 481 -1.51 20.92 -27.37
N GLU A 482 -2.40 20.02 -27.81
CA GLU A 482 -2.29 18.61 -27.46
C GLU A 482 -1.00 18.01 -28.05
N VAL A 483 -0.16 17.47 -27.17
CA VAL A 483 1.09 16.78 -27.55
C VAL A 483 0.95 15.33 -27.11
N LYS A 484 0.47 14.45 -28.02
CA LYS A 484 0.13 13.06 -27.69
C LYS A 484 1.33 12.19 -27.31
N ASP A 485 2.49 12.53 -27.85
CA ASP A 485 3.75 11.83 -27.65
C ASP A 485 4.66 12.57 -26.67
N TRP A 486 4.08 13.36 -25.76
CA TRP A 486 4.84 14.19 -24.83
C TRP A 486 5.80 13.37 -23.96
N GLN A 487 5.49 12.10 -23.69
CA GLN A 487 6.35 11.16 -22.97
C GLN A 487 7.70 10.93 -23.67
N LYS A 488 7.81 11.16 -24.99
CA LYS A 488 9.11 11.12 -25.68
C LYS A 488 10.07 12.20 -25.21
N TYR A 489 9.54 13.32 -24.70
CA TYR A 489 10.34 14.39 -24.08
C TYR A 489 10.59 14.11 -22.60
N LEU A 490 9.85 13.17 -22.01
CA LEU A 490 10.15 12.69 -20.69
C LEU A 490 11.28 11.66 -20.67
N ASP A 491 11.79 11.23 -21.83
CA ASP A 491 12.84 10.21 -22.02
C ASP A 491 13.27 9.59 -20.69
N TRP A 492 12.42 8.70 -20.17
CA TRP A 492 12.65 8.10 -18.85
C TRP A 492 13.77 7.05 -18.91
N GLY A 493 14.69 7.16 -19.87
CA GLY A 493 16.03 6.67 -19.66
C GLY A 493 16.62 7.39 -18.43
N SER A 494 16.60 6.71 -17.28
CA SER A 494 17.31 7.09 -16.04
C SER A 494 16.75 8.23 -15.16
N VAL A 495 15.52 8.07 -14.64
CA VAL A 495 15.11 8.74 -13.39
C VAL A 495 14.87 7.71 -12.27
N GLU A 496 15.69 6.67 -12.21
CA GLU A 496 16.42 6.40 -10.97
C GLU A 496 17.63 7.32 -11.04
N MET A 497 17.97 8.08 -10.00
CA MET A 497 19.11 8.98 -10.03
C MET A 497 20.39 8.23 -10.44
N ALA A 498 20.72 8.27 -11.73
CA ALA A 498 21.95 7.72 -12.26
C ALA A 498 23.07 8.70 -11.91
N ARG A 499 23.45 8.72 -10.63
CA ARG A 499 24.83 9.01 -10.29
C ARG A 499 25.65 8.05 -11.15
N LYS A 500 26.66 8.56 -11.87
CA LYS A 500 27.58 7.68 -12.58
C LYS A 500 28.11 6.62 -11.61
N ARG A 501 28.00 5.32 -11.94
CA ARG A 501 28.54 4.25 -11.10
C ARG A 501 30.05 4.42 -11.01
N LYS A 502 30.56 4.70 -9.83
CA LYS A 502 32.00 4.94 -9.58
C LYS A 502 32.68 3.63 -9.23
N ILE A 503 33.47 3.10 -10.16
CA ILE A 503 34.17 1.82 -10.01
C ILE A 503 35.65 2.07 -9.82
N VAL A 504 36.21 1.57 -8.71
CA VAL A 504 37.65 1.62 -8.44
C VAL A 504 38.33 0.40 -9.06
N ILE A 505 39.42 0.58 -9.79
CA ILE A 505 40.18 -0.51 -10.40
C ILE A 505 41.62 -0.48 -9.87
N GLY A 506 42.00 -1.52 -9.13
CA GLY A 506 43.37 -1.73 -8.65
C GLY A 506 44.13 -2.72 -9.52
N ILE A 507 45.23 -2.30 -10.14
CA ILE A 507 46.09 -3.18 -10.94
C ILE A 507 47.39 -3.43 -10.18
N THR A 508 47.66 -4.69 -9.83
CA THR A 508 48.78 -5.05 -8.96
C THR A 508 49.81 -5.92 -9.68
N GLY A 509 50.96 -6.17 -9.03
CA GLY A 509 52.13 -6.84 -9.63
C GLY A 509 51.99 -8.36 -9.84
N ALA A 510 50.84 -8.83 -10.31
CA ALA A 510 50.66 -10.19 -10.82
C ALA A 510 50.58 -10.18 -12.35
N SER A 511 50.87 -11.32 -12.97
CA SER A 511 50.75 -11.48 -14.42
C SER A 511 49.29 -11.52 -14.85
N GLY A 512 48.97 -10.99 -16.03
CA GLY A 512 47.60 -10.94 -16.57
C GLY A 512 47.06 -9.52 -16.70
N THR A 513 47.92 -8.55 -17.02
CA THR A 513 47.54 -7.14 -17.19
C THR A 513 46.44 -6.96 -18.26
N ILE A 514 46.34 -7.90 -19.21
CA ILE A 514 45.33 -7.91 -20.27
C ILE A 514 43.89 -7.96 -19.73
N TYR A 515 43.62 -8.64 -18.60
CA TYR A 515 42.28 -8.68 -18.00
C TYR A 515 41.84 -7.30 -17.50
N ALA A 516 42.77 -6.55 -16.90
CA ALA A 516 42.51 -5.20 -16.43
C ALA A 516 42.26 -4.24 -17.60
N ILE A 517 43.05 -4.36 -18.69
CA ILE A 517 42.88 -3.56 -19.90
C ILE A 517 41.52 -3.82 -20.54
N ASP A 518 41.13 -5.08 -20.65
CA ASP A 518 39.85 -5.45 -21.24
C ASP A 518 38.66 -4.97 -20.41
N LEU A 519 38.71 -5.15 -19.08
CA LEU A 519 37.71 -4.60 -18.16
C LEU A 519 37.60 -3.07 -18.31
N MET A 520 38.74 -2.37 -18.34
CA MET A 520 38.77 -0.90 -18.52
C MET A 520 38.17 -0.47 -19.85
N LYS A 521 38.48 -1.18 -20.95
CA LYS A 521 37.88 -0.90 -22.27
C LYS A 521 36.36 -1.06 -22.23
N LYS A 522 35.86 -2.16 -21.68
CA LYS A 522 34.41 -2.42 -21.57
C LYS A 522 33.72 -1.37 -20.69
N LEU A 523 34.30 -1.03 -19.53
CA LEU A 523 33.74 0.01 -18.65
C LEU A 523 33.76 1.39 -19.31
N SER A 524 34.80 1.73 -20.08
CA SER A 524 34.89 3.01 -20.80
C SER A 524 33.82 3.20 -21.89
N GLN A 525 33.23 2.10 -22.36
CA GLN A 525 32.15 2.11 -23.36
C GLN A 525 30.76 2.28 -22.74
N ILE A 526 30.65 2.27 -21.40
CA ILE A 526 29.39 2.39 -20.68
C ILE A 526 29.23 3.84 -20.19
N GLU A 527 28.32 4.60 -20.80
CA GLU A 527 28.16 6.05 -20.55
C GLU A 527 27.89 6.41 -19.08
N ASN A 528 27.32 5.48 -18.31
CA ASN A 528 26.99 5.63 -16.90
C ASN A 528 28.17 5.36 -15.94
N VAL A 529 29.28 4.77 -16.36
CA VAL A 529 30.36 4.39 -15.44
C VAL A 529 31.43 5.49 -15.35
N GLU A 530 31.95 5.73 -14.15
CA GLU A 530 33.14 6.54 -13.88
C GLU A 530 34.22 5.66 -13.24
N THR A 531 35.40 5.61 -13.84
CA THR A 531 36.49 4.71 -13.45
C THR A 531 37.59 5.44 -12.68
N HIS A 532 38.00 4.84 -11.55
CA HIS A 532 39.06 5.34 -10.69
C HIS A 532 40.20 4.31 -10.62
N VAL A 533 41.26 4.52 -11.39
CA VAL A 533 42.30 3.52 -11.61
C VAL A 533 43.56 3.81 -10.80
N VAL A 534 44.11 2.76 -10.17
CA VAL A 534 45.39 2.80 -9.46
C VAL A 534 46.26 1.64 -9.93
N MET A 535 47.49 1.92 -10.35
CA MET A 535 48.46 0.90 -10.75
C MET A 535 49.68 0.89 -9.84
N SER A 536 49.97 -0.26 -9.26
CA SER A 536 51.20 -0.48 -8.48
C SER A 536 52.46 -0.35 -9.34
N ALA A 537 53.62 -0.13 -8.71
CA ALA A 537 54.89 -0.02 -9.42
C ALA A 537 55.24 -1.28 -10.24
N TRP A 538 54.92 -2.46 -9.74
CA TRP A 538 55.16 -3.72 -10.45
C TRP A 538 54.13 -3.97 -11.57
N ALA A 539 52.88 -3.54 -11.41
CA ALA A 539 51.89 -3.59 -12.49
C ALA A 539 52.35 -2.79 -13.72
N LYS A 540 52.98 -1.63 -13.52
CA LYS A 540 53.55 -0.82 -14.61
C LYS A 540 54.68 -1.54 -15.36
N LYS A 541 55.46 -2.38 -14.66
CA LYS A 541 56.49 -3.22 -15.30
C LYS A 541 55.86 -4.39 -16.06
N ASN A 542 54.84 -5.04 -15.48
CA ASN A 542 54.11 -6.13 -16.15
C ASN A 542 53.42 -5.63 -17.43
N LEU A 543 52.84 -4.42 -17.42
CA LEU A 543 52.28 -3.78 -18.61
C LEU A 543 53.29 -3.75 -19.77
N GLN A 544 54.54 -3.34 -19.51
CA GLN A 544 55.60 -3.28 -20.53
C GLN A 544 56.11 -4.65 -20.99
N LEU A 545 55.97 -5.68 -20.16
CA LEU A 545 56.42 -7.03 -20.46
C LEU A 545 55.36 -7.86 -21.18
N GLU A 546 54.08 -7.61 -20.90
CA GLU A 546 52.96 -8.44 -21.33
C GLU A 546 52.17 -7.86 -22.49
N THR A 547 52.33 -6.56 -22.77
CA THR A 547 51.51 -5.84 -23.74
C THR A 547 52.32 -4.79 -24.50
N ASP A 548 51.84 -4.41 -25.70
CA ASP A 548 52.41 -3.30 -26.47
C ASP A 548 51.88 -1.92 -26.02
N MET A 549 51.08 -1.86 -24.95
CA MET A 549 50.47 -0.62 -24.47
C MET A 549 51.41 0.15 -23.54
N SER A 550 51.42 1.47 -23.69
CA SER A 550 52.13 2.39 -22.80
C SER A 550 51.28 2.75 -21.58
N LEU A 551 51.92 3.28 -20.53
CA LEU A 551 51.20 3.84 -19.39
C LEU A 551 50.27 5.01 -19.79
N ALA A 552 50.59 5.72 -20.88
CA ALA A 552 49.74 6.80 -21.38
C ALA A 552 48.42 6.25 -21.94
N ASP A 553 48.46 5.09 -22.61
CA ASP A 553 47.26 4.45 -23.16
C ASP A 553 46.32 3.99 -22.03
N ILE A 554 46.88 3.43 -20.95
CA ILE A 554 46.08 3.05 -19.77
C ILE A 554 45.43 4.27 -19.11
N LYS A 555 46.15 5.40 -19.04
CA LYS A 555 45.58 6.64 -18.50
C LYS A 555 44.43 7.18 -19.34
N GLN A 556 44.44 6.98 -20.66
CA GLN A 556 43.37 7.41 -21.54
C GLN A 556 42.10 6.54 -21.41
N LEU A 557 42.24 5.31 -20.93
CA LEU A 557 41.12 4.40 -20.66
C LEU A 557 40.45 4.65 -19.30
N ALA A 558 40.98 5.55 -18.47
CA ALA A 558 40.48 5.84 -17.13
C ALA A 558 39.94 7.27 -17.04
N ASP A 559 38.84 7.49 -16.32
CA ASP A 559 38.36 8.84 -16.00
C ASP A 559 39.31 9.53 -15.00
N TYR A 560 39.76 8.78 -14.00
CA TYR A 560 40.74 9.23 -13.01
C TYR A 560 41.85 8.20 -12.82
N PHE A 561 43.09 8.66 -12.87
CA PHE A 561 44.27 7.82 -12.63
C PHE A 561 45.10 8.35 -11.47
N TYR A 562 45.29 7.54 -10.43
CA TYR A 562 45.99 7.93 -9.21
C TYR A 562 47.38 7.31 -9.11
N SER A 563 48.27 7.96 -8.35
CA SER A 563 49.53 7.34 -7.92
C SER A 563 49.27 6.34 -6.80
N ASP A 564 49.90 5.17 -6.85
CA ASP A 564 49.82 4.15 -5.78
C ASP A 564 50.35 4.66 -4.42
N SER A 565 51.15 5.72 -4.43
CA SER A 565 51.67 6.40 -3.23
C SER A 565 50.77 7.52 -2.70
N ASP A 566 49.69 7.87 -3.40
CA ASP A 566 48.82 8.99 -3.04
C ASP A 566 47.73 8.56 -2.06
N LEU A 567 48.09 8.44 -0.78
CA LEU A 567 47.14 8.11 0.29
C LEU A 567 46.13 9.25 0.59
N GLY A 568 46.28 10.42 -0.05
CA GLY A 568 45.34 11.54 0.05
C GLY A 568 44.27 11.56 -1.05
N ALA A 569 44.31 10.61 -1.98
CA ALA A 569 43.33 10.49 -3.06
C ALA A 569 41.90 10.29 -2.53
N THR A 570 40.90 10.75 -3.30
CA THR A 570 39.49 10.68 -2.91
C THR A 570 39.04 9.26 -2.57
N ILE A 571 39.50 8.25 -3.32
CA ILE A 571 39.19 6.82 -3.10
C ILE A 571 39.78 6.24 -1.79
N ALA A 572 40.66 6.98 -1.09
CA ALA A 572 41.16 6.61 0.23
C ALA A 572 40.25 7.09 1.39
N SER A 573 39.12 7.74 1.08
CA SER A 573 38.14 8.24 2.05
C SER A 573 36.80 7.52 1.94
N GLY A 574 36.20 7.16 3.09
CA GLY A 574 34.84 6.62 3.15
C GLY A 574 33.76 7.61 2.71
N SER A 575 34.01 8.92 2.86
CA SER A 575 33.07 9.96 2.43
C SER A 575 32.95 10.09 0.91
N PHE A 576 33.94 9.62 0.15
CA PHE A 576 33.84 9.54 -1.29
C PHE A 576 33.07 8.27 -1.65
N LEU A 577 31.84 8.45 -2.15
CA LEU A 577 30.97 7.34 -2.50
C LEU A 577 31.46 6.64 -3.77
N THR A 578 31.74 5.36 -3.65
CA THR A 578 32.05 4.44 -4.76
C THR A 578 31.03 3.30 -4.74
N ASP A 579 30.78 2.70 -5.90
CA ASP A 579 29.81 1.61 -6.07
C ASP A 579 30.46 0.23 -5.92
N GLY A 580 31.77 0.15 -6.14
CA GLY A 580 32.56 -1.05 -5.89
C GLY A 580 34.02 -0.88 -6.27
N MET A 581 34.80 -1.92 -6.00
CA MET A 581 36.21 -2.00 -6.36
C MET A 581 36.55 -3.37 -6.95
N VAL A 582 37.30 -3.39 -8.04
CA VAL A 582 37.89 -4.60 -8.64
C VAL A 582 39.40 -4.51 -8.56
N ILE A 583 40.06 -5.55 -8.06
CA ILE A 583 41.53 -5.68 -8.11
C ILE A 583 41.88 -6.75 -9.13
N VAL A 584 42.35 -6.34 -10.31
CA VAL A 584 42.60 -7.22 -11.44
C VAL A 584 43.89 -6.84 -12.19
N PRO A 585 44.82 -7.79 -12.40
CA PRO A 585 45.02 -8.97 -11.57
C PRO A 585 45.49 -8.58 -10.15
N ALA A 586 45.18 -9.43 -9.16
CA ALA A 586 45.60 -9.29 -7.78
C ALA A 586 46.79 -10.20 -7.44
N SER A 587 47.89 -9.60 -6.95
CA SER A 587 49.05 -10.30 -6.43
C SER A 587 48.77 -10.85 -5.03
N MET A 588 49.40 -11.98 -4.68
CA MET A 588 49.23 -12.56 -3.35
C MET A 588 49.74 -11.66 -2.23
N LYS A 589 50.69 -10.74 -2.51
CA LYS A 589 51.05 -9.66 -1.59
C LYS A 589 49.85 -8.77 -1.28
N THR A 590 49.15 -8.29 -2.30
CA THR A 590 47.98 -7.42 -2.11
C THR A 590 46.84 -8.15 -1.39
N VAL A 591 46.57 -9.41 -1.77
CA VAL A 591 45.57 -10.25 -1.09
C VAL A 591 45.91 -10.40 0.40
N ALA A 592 47.17 -10.68 0.73
CA ALA A 592 47.62 -10.77 2.11
C ALA A 592 47.47 -9.43 2.86
N SER A 593 47.90 -8.31 2.27
CA SER A 593 47.77 -6.97 2.86
C SER A 593 46.32 -6.63 3.21
N ILE A 594 45.37 -6.88 2.29
CA ILE A 594 43.95 -6.62 2.53
C ILE A 594 43.41 -7.55 3.62
N ALA A 595 43.76 -8.85 3.57
CA ALA A 595 43.31 -9.84 4.56
C ALA A 595 43.72 -9.49 5.99
N VAL A 596 44.83 -8.78 6.19
CA VAL A 596 45.31 -8.35 7.51
C VAL A 596 45.10 -6.86 7.80
N GLY A 597 44.50 -6.10 6.88
CA GLY A 597 44.18 -4.67 7.07
C GLY A 597 45.37 -3.72 6.93
N ILE A 598 46.41 -4.07 6.18
CA ILE A 598 47.55 -3.18 5.88
C ILE A 598 47.18 -2.29 4.70
N GLY A 599 47.03 -0.98 4.94
CA GLY A 599 46.76 0.06 3.95
C GLY A 599 47.99 0.92 3.62
N ASP A 600 49.13 0.29 3.31
CA ASP A 600 50.43 0.98 3.10
C ASP A 600 50.59 1.62 1.70
N ASN A 601 49.65 1.36 0.80
CA ASN A 601 49.53 1.95 -0.53
C ASN A 601 48.07 2.21 -0.87
N LEU A 602 47.81 3.01 -1.91
CA LEU A 602 46.47 3.46 -2.25
C LEU A 602 45.54 2.30 -2.63
N ILE A 603 46.02 1.25 -3.31
CA ILE A 603 45.18 0.09 -3.67
C ILE A 603 44.66 -0.61 -2.41
N SER A 604 45.57 -0.96 -1.50
CA SER A 604 45.21 -1.63 -0.24
C SER A 604 44.35 -0.74 0.67
N ARG A 605 44.59 0.57 0.68
CA ARG A 605 43.80 1.55 1.43
C ARG A 605 42.39 1.72 0.86
N ALA A 606 42.23 1.80 -0.46
CA ALA A 606 40.92 1.87 -1.11
C ALA A 606 40.13 0.56 -0.91
N ALA A 607 40.80 -0.60 -0.88
CA ALA A 607 40.15 -1.88 -0.58
C ALA A 607 39.67 -1.95 0.88
N ASP A 608 40.47 -1.48 1.84
CA ASP A 608 40.09 -1.33 3.24
C ASP A 608 38.87 -0.40 3.41
N VAL A 609 38.85 0.74 2.69
CA VAL A 609 37.69 1.64 2.63
C VAL A 609 36.47 0.92 2.03
N THR A 610 36.65 0.17 0.95
CA THR A 610 35.57 -0.59 0.31
C THR A 610 34.95 -1.60 1.28
N LEU A 611 35.78 -2.33 2.04
CA LEU A 611 35.35 -3.29 3.05
C LEU A 611 34.63 -2.63 4.23
N LYS A 612 35.22 -1.58 4.84
CA LYS A 612 34.64 -0.96 6.04
C LYS A 612 33.32 -0.23 5.77
N GLU A 613 33.12 0.25 4.53
CA GLU A 613 31.87 0.88 4.06
C GLU A 613 30.88 -0.15 3.50
N GLN A 614 31.16 -1.46 3.60
CA GLN A 614 30.32 -2.56 3.13
C GLN A 614 29.97 -2.46 1.63
N ARG A 615 30.92 -1.98 0.83
CA ARG A 615 30.80 -1.90 -0.64
C ARG A 615 31.31 -3.17 -1.29
N LYS A 616 30.94 -3.37 -2.56
CA LYS A 616 31.34 -4.57 -3.30
C LYS A 616 32.85 -4.56 -3.60
N LEU A 617 33.58 -5.54 -3.09
CA LEU A 617 34.99 -5.77 -3.40
C LEU A 617 35.14 -7.08 -4.17
N ILE A 618 35.75 -7.01 -5.35
CA ILE A 618 36.08 -8.15 -6.21
C ILE A 618 37.60 -8.23 -6.32
N ILE A 619 38.13 -9.43 -6.13
CA ILE A 619 39.56 -9.69 -6.26
C ILE A 619 39.75 -10.80 -7.28
N VAL A 620 40.63 -10.57 -8.23
CA VAL A 620 41.01 -11.51 -9.30
C VAL A 620 42.42 -12.04 -8.99
N PRO A 621 42.58 -12.96 -8.02
CA PRO A 621 43.88 -13.44 -7.60
C PRO A 621 44.54 -14.26 -8.71
N ARG A 622 45.78 -13.94 -9.04
CA ARG A 622 46.57 -14.70 -10.00
C ARG A 622 47.86 -15.21 -9.36
N GLU A 623 47.88 -16.50 -9.06
CA GLU A 623 49.05 -17.23 -8.57
C GLU A 623 48.92 -18.72 -8.88
N THR A 624 50.02 -19.39 -9.17
CA THR A 624 50.05 -20.86 -9.31
C THR A 624 51.48 -21.41 -9.13
N PRO A 625 51.69 -22.43 -8.27
CA PRO A 625 50.72 -23.06 -7.36
C PRO A 625 50.40 -22.20 -6.13
N LEU A 626 49.27 -22.48 -5.46
CA LEU A 626 48.87 -21.83 -4.21
C LEU A 626 49.42 -22.57 -3.00
N ASN A 627 49.99 -21.84 -2.04
CA ASN A 627 50.33 -22.37 -0.73
C ASN A 627 49.19 -22.14 0.28
N THR A 628 49.31 -22.72 1.48
CA THR A 628 48.28 -22.60 2.54
C THR A 628 48.00 -21.14 2.93
N ILE A 629 49.03 -20.30 3.02
CA ILE A 629 48.88 -18.87 3.38
C ILE A 629 47.99 -18.16 2.35
N HIS A 630 48.17 -18.46 1.07
CA HIS A 630 47.35 -17.89 0.00
C HIS A 630 45.87 -18.28 0.17
N LEU A 631 45.61 -19.57 0.40
CA LEU A 631 44.26 -20.11 0.57
C LEU A 631 43.57 -19.57 1.83
N GLU A 632 44.30 -19.43 2.94
CA GLU A 632 43.78 -18.89 4.19
C GLU A 632 43.38 -17.42 4.04
N ASN A 633 44.23 -16.61 3.40
CA ASN A 633 43.92 -15.19 3.14
C ASN A 633 42.70 -15.03 2.23
N MET A 634 42.62 -15.81 1.14
CA MET A 634 41.46 -15.78 0.24
C MET A 634 40.19 -16.25 0.96
N THR A 635 40.28 -17.30 1.78
CA THR A 635 39.14 -17.80 2.59
C THR A 635 38.67 -16.74 3.57
N LYS A 636 39.59 -16.05 4.26
CA LYS A 636 39.27 -14.99 5.21
C LYS A 636 38.50 -13.86 4.53
N LEU A 637 39.00 -13.37 3.39
CA LEU A 637 38.35 -12.30 2.64
C LEU A 637 37.00 -12.74 2.05
N SER A 638 36.89 -13.98 1.55
CA SER A 638 35.61 -14.52 1.08
C SER A 638 34.54 -14.54 2.17
N LYS A 639 34.90 -14.92 3.40
CA LYS A 639 34.01 -14.86 4.57
C LYS A 639 33.59 -13.43 4.95
N MET A 640 34.36 -12.42 4.53
CA MET A 640 34.03 -10.99 4.71
C MET A 640 33.17 -10.43 3.57
N GLY A 641 32.70 -11.26 2.64
CA GLY A 641 31.86 -10.83 1.51
C GLY A 641 32.64 -10.41 0.26
N VAL A 642 33.96 -10.59 0.23
CA VAL A 642 34.77 -10.34 -0.97
C VAL A 642 34.55 -11.45 -1.99
N GLN A 643 34.27 -11.08 -3.23
CA GLN A 643 34.15 -12.05 -4.32
C GLN A 643 35.53 -12.39 -4.90
N MET A 644 35.88 -13.67 -4.87
CA MET A 644 37.13 -14.19 -5.44
C MET A 644 36.85 -14.74 -6.84
N ILE A 645 37.35 -14.07 -7.87
CA ILE A 645 37.13 -14.44 -9.27
C ILE A 645 38.50 -14.67 -9.93
N PRO A 646 39.23 -15.75 -9.61
CA PRO A 646 40.51 -16.04 -10.23
C PRO A 646 40.37 -16.21 -11.76
N PRO A 647 41.40 -15.86 -12.56
CA PRO A 647 41.35 -15.97 -14.02
C PRO A 647 41.44 -17.44 -14.47
N ILE A 648 40.32 -18.15 -14.41
CA ILE A 648 40.20 -19.56 -14.76
C ILE A 648 39.39 -19.69 -16.05
N PRO A 649 40.03 -20.11 -17.17
CA PRO A 649 39.36 -20.23 -18.47
C PRO A 649 38.13 -21.16 -18.46
N ALA A 650 37.04 -20.70 -19.05
CA ALA A 650 35.93 -21.57 -19.47
C ALA A 650 36.18 -22.12 -20.87
N PHE A 651 35.83 -23.39 -21.09
CA PHE A 651 36.00 -24.07 -22.38
C PHE A 651 34.69 -24.55 -23.00
N TYR A 652 33.56 -24.45 -22.28
CA TYR A 652 32.26 -24.90 -22.77
C TYR A 652 31.72 -24.03 -23.93
N ASN A 653 32.23 -22.79 -24.05
CA ASN A 653 31.91 -21.86 -25.13
C ASN A 653 32.83 -22.03 -26.36
N HIS A 654 33.68 -23.06 -26.40
CA HIS A 654 34.58 -23.36 -27.51
C HIS A 654 35.41 -22.15 -28.00
N PRO A 655 36.20 -21.51 -27.10
CA PRO A 655 36.96 -20.31 -27.44
C PRO A 655 37.96 -20.57 -28.58
N GLN A 656 38.00 -19.67 -29.55
CA GLN A 656 38.88 -19.73 -30.73
C GLN A 656 40.12 -18.86 -30.56
N THR A 657 40.03 -17.80 -29.75
CA THR A 657 41.12 -16.84 -29.52
C THR A 657 41.44 -16.68 -28.03
N ILE A 658 42.64 -16.13 -27.74
CA ILE A 658 42.97 -15.73 -26.36
C ILE A 658 42.02 -14.62 -25.88
N GLN A 659 41.58 -13.74 -26.77
CA GLN A 659 40.65 -12.67 -26.44
C GLN A 659 39.31 -13.23 -25.96
N ASP A 660 38.81 -14.32 -26.54
CA ASP A 660 37.57 -14.97 -26.09
C ASP A 660 37.66 -15.45 -24.62
N LEU A 661 38.85 -15.88 -24.19
CA LEU A 661 39.11 -16.26 -22.79
C LEU A 661 39.17 -15.05 -21.87
N VAL A 662 39.75 -13.96 -22.35
CA VAL A 662 39.81 -12.67 -21.63
C VAL A 662 38.40 -12.10 -21.48
N ASP A 663 37.60 -12.15 -22.54
CA ASP A 663 36.24 -11.62 -22.58
C ASP A 663 35.31 -12.35 -21.63
N HIS A 664 35.44 -13.67 -21.53
CA HIS A 664 34.67 -14.46 -20.59
C HIS A 664 35.04 -14.12 -19.12
N GLN A 665 36.33 -13.94 -18.84
CA GLN A 665 36.80 -13.56 -17.52
C GLN A 665 36.27 -12.17 -17.11
N THR A 666 36.39 -11.16 -17.97
CA THR A 666 35.91 -9.80 -17.65
C THR A 666 34.39 -9.71 -17.64
N MET A 667 33.67 -10.55 -18.39
CA MET A 667 32.22 -10.72 -18.24
C MET A 667 31.85 -11.14 -16.82
N LYS A 668 32.57 -12.10 -16.21
CA LYS A 668 32.32 -12.50 -14.81
C LYS A 668 32.60 -11.38 -13.82
N GLU A 669 33.59 -10.54 -14.09
CA GLU A 669 33.89 -9.35 -13.27
C GLU A 669 32.78 -8.28 -13.39
N LEU A 670 32.24 -8.06 -14.59
CA LEU A 670 31.11 -7.14 -14.84
C LEU A 670 29.80 -7.65 -14.24
N ASP A 671 29.49 -8.94 -14.40
CA ASP A 671 28.35 -9.61 -13.76
C ASP A 671 28.45 -9.47 -12.22
N ALA A 672 29.66 -9.68 -11.69
CA ALA A 672 29.95 -9.46 -10.29
C ALA A 672 29.78 -7.99 -9.89
N LEU A 673 30.03 -7.00 -10.74
CA LEU A 673 29.69 -5.60 -10.46
C LEU A 673 28.19 -5.27 -10.61
N GLY A 674 27.38 -6.22 -11.08
CA GLY A 674 25.98 -5.97 -11.44
C GLY A 674 25.83 -5.02 -12.63
N ILE A 675 26.82 -5.02 -13.53
CA ILE A 675 26.84 -4.23 -14.76
C ILE A 675 26.51 -5.18 -15.91
N GLU A 676 25.35 -4.94 -16.54
CA GLU A 676 24.94 -5.71 -17.71
C GLU A 676 25.93 -5.53 -18.86
N ASN A 677 26.24 -6.62 -19.53
CA ASN A 677 27.18 -6.66 -20.64
C ASN A 677 26.67 -7.64 -21.70
N ASP A 678 26.70 -7.22 -22.97
CA ASP A 678 26.50 -8.11 -24.11
C ASP A 678 27.73 -9.02 -24.22
N SER A 679 27.52 -10.30 -23.95
CA SER A 679 28.56 -11.31 -24.06
C SER A 679 27.98 -12.57 -24.68
N ASP A 680 28.34 -12.80 -25.94
CA ASP A 680 28.14 -14.09 -26.60
C ASP A 680 28.84 -15.19 -25.80
N GLY A 681 28.15 -16.33 -25.59
CA GLY A 681 28.70 -17.47 -24.84
C GLY A 681 28.29 -17.55 -23.36
N ARG A 682 27.25 -16.82 -22.94
CA ARG A 682 26.53 -17.11 -21.68
C ARG A 682 25.97 -18.54 -21.72
N TRP A 683 25.97 -19.21 -20.57
CA TRP A 683 25.46 -20.57 -20.45
C TRP A 683 23.94 -20.55 -20.35
N GLU A 684 23.25 -21.19 -21.29
CA GLU A 684 21.77 -21.25 -21.35
C GLU A 684 21.18 -22.57 -20.81
N GLY A 685 22.03 -23.49 -20.32
CA GLY A 685 21.63 -24.87 -20.00
C GLY A 685 22.05 -25.87 -21.07
N ILE A 686 21.83 -27.16 -20.80
CA ILE A 686 21.95 -28.25 -21.79
C ILE A 686 20.57 -28.53 -22.36
#